data_AF-A0A166NW75-F1
#
_entry.id   AF-A0A166NW75-F1
#
_cell.length_a   1.000
_cell.length_b   1.000
_cell.length_c   1.000
_cell.angle_alpha   90.00
_cell.angle_beta   90.00
_cell.angle_gamma   90.00
#
_symmetry.space_group_name_H-M   'P 1'
#
loop_
_entity.id
_entity.type
_entity.pdbx_description
1 polymer ?
#
loop_
_entity_poly.entity_id
_entity_poly.type
_entity_poly.pdbx_seq_one_letter_code
_entity_poly.pdbx_strand_id
1 'polypeptide(L)'
;ATTRPHRNASFPPGEPRDNDIFLTVTRTRTFILFSLESSELPSLKMSDPQANEAEKNIEIWKVKKLIKRLEAARGNGTSMISLIIPPKDQISRAAKMLAEEYGTASNIKSRVNRQSVLSAITSTQQRLKLYNKVPPNGLVVYCGEILTSEGKERKVNIDFEPFKPINTSLYLCDNKFHTEALAELLESDQKFGFIIMDGNGALFGTLSGNTREVVHKFSVDLPKKHGRGGQSALRFARLREEKRHNYVRKVAELAVQNFITNDKPNVAGLILAGSADFKTDLNASDLFDNRLATKVIKVVDVSYGGENGFNQAIELSSETLGNVKFIQEKKLIGKYFEEISQDTGRVCYGIDDTLKALELGAVETLIVFENLEITRWKLKDSQGTEHLLHTTKQQEGGDRAIFMDKETGQEMEVISQESFLEWIAEHYKDFGTNLEFVSDRSTEGNQFVKGFGGIGGILRYKVNFEQLADIDDDDEYYDDIFPSSASSASSNPTLPNFPTPPSPGHPLLQGHHLVYFPLQTPPSGLMPDGTDPDHCPGAPFTRRLWAGGEVRFREGWENELRLDGRQVKCIESVDDVRAEKGRVWVELWRRYAAASAVSDKKGSAIEERRTLAFLPEVDAPAPTRRSLRPPHKPTASLTLTPTQNLLTNFSALTYNAHAIHLDPAWASKEGHTATLVHGPLSLALVLAFLNRLGNGQSVRWYGYRNLAPLYCDREMKLCVREKEAAQDESEKERRWDVWIEGEDGGMAVKGTATTVDV
;
A
#
# COMPACT_ATOMS: atom_id res chain seq x y z
N ALA A 1 22.00 -22.02 -4.86
CA ALA A 1 23.32 -22.60 -4.53
C ALA A 1 24.01 -21.68 -3.52
N THR A 2 24.48 -22.26 -2.43
CA THR A 2 24.99 -21.68 -1.17
C THR A 2 25.87 -20.42 -1.28
N THR A 3 25.46 -19.33 -0.62
CA THR A 3 26.30 -18.16 -0.30
C THR A 3 26.81 -18.26 1.15
N ARG A 4 28.14 -18.18 1.33
CA ARG A 4 28.80 -18.02 2.64
C ARG A 4 28.78 -16.54 3.07
N PRO A 5 28.75 -16.22 4.37
CA PRO A 5 28.74 -14.83 4.84
C PRO A 5 30.12 -14.17 4.74
N HIS A 6 30.11 -12.88 4.41
CA HIS A 6 31.27 -12.01 4.28
C HIS A 6 32.05 -11.86 5.61
N ARG A 7 33.38 -12.02 5.56
CA ARG A 7 34.30 -11.53 6.58
C ARG A 7 34.70 -10.09 6.23
N ASN A 8 34.47 -9.16 7.15
CA ASN A 8 35.11 -7.84 7.15
C ASN A 8 36.62 -8.00 7.26
N ALA A 9 37.38 -7.47 6.29
CA ALA A 9 38.82 -7.38 6.37
C ALA A 9 39.21 -5.92 6.64
N SER A 10 39.82 -5.69 7.80
CA SER A 10 40.54 -4.47 8.15
C SER A 10 41.91 -4.46 7.46
N PHE A 11 42.30 -3.33 6.88
CA PHE A 11 43.66 -3.11 6.37
C PHE A 11 44.48 -2.29 7.38
N PRO A 12 45.73 -2.68 7.72
CA PRO A 12 46.68 -1.84 8.45
C PRO A 12 47.46 -0.91 7.50
N PRO A 13 48.13 0.14 8.00
CA PRO A 13 48.78 1.14 7.15
C PRO A 13 50.23 0.73 6.81
N GLY A 14 50.59 0.79 5.53
CA GLY A 14 51.96 0.63 5.02
C GLY A 14 52.04 0.83 3.51
N GLU A 15 52.98 1.65 3.05
CA GLU A 15 53.21 2.09 1.66
C GLU A 15 53.47 0.96 0.64
N PRO A 16 53.25 1.22 -0.67
CA PRO A 16 52.96 0.20 -1.67
C PRO A 16 54.23 -0.43 -2.27
N ARG A 17 54.14 -1.70 -2.65
CA ARG A 17 55.03 -2.32 -3.63
C ARG A 17 54.21 -3.05 -4.68
N ASP A 18 54.58 -2.80 -5.93
CA ASP A 18 54.09 -3.42 -7.16
C ASP A 18 53.81 -4.92 -6.99
N ASN A 19 52.54 -5.28 -7.17
CA ASN A 19 52.09 -6.49 -7.83
C ASN A 19 50.57 -6.42 -7.95
N ASP A 20 50.10 -6.30 -9.18
CA ASP A 20 48.70 -6.32 -9.57
C ASP A 20 47.97 -7.55 -8.99
N ILE A 21 47.20 -7.35 -7.92
CA ILE A 21 46.17 -8.28 -7.49
C ILE A 21 44.83 -7.71 -7.98
N PHE A 22 44.51 -7.99 -9.24
CA PHE A 22 43.20 -7.69 -9.81
C PHE A 22 42.13 -8.57 -9.12
N LEU A 23 41.43 -8.00 -8.14
CA LEU A 23 40.16 -8.56 -7.66
C LEU A 23 39.11 -8.34 -8.75
N THR A 24 39.04 -9.26 -9.72
CA THR A 24 37.96 -9.26 -10.72
C THR A 24 36.67 -9.71 -10.04
N VAL A 25 35.96 -8.77 -9.43
CA VAL A 25 34.60 -9.02 -8.91
C VAL A 25 33.65 -8.97 -10.11
N THR A 26 33.14 -10.14 -10.50
CA THR A 26 32.10 -10.25 -11.52
C THR A 26 30.76 -10.53 -10.84
N ARG A 27 29.76 -9.68 -11.09
CA ARG A 27 28.38 -9.87 -10.62
C ARG A 27 27.45 -10.02 -11.81
N THR A 28 26.53 -10.98 -11.73
CA THR A 28 25.51 -11.21 -12.76
C THR A 28 24.14 -11.00 -12.16
N ARG A 29 23.31 -10.16 -12.79
CA ARG A 29 21.92 -9.91 -12.41
C ARG A 29 20.99 -10.20 -13.60
N THR A 30 19.84 -10.83 -13.36
CA THR A 30 18.84 -11.17 -14.39
C THR A 30 17.62 -10.27 -14.23
N PHE A 31 17.15 -9.71 -15.33
CA PHE A 31 16.02 -8.78 -15.44
C PHE A 31 15.04 -9.28 -16.51
N ILE A 32 13.81 -8.78 -16.46
CA ILE A 32 12.78 -9.05 -17.48
C ILE A 32 12.40 -7.69 -18.08
N LEU A 33 12.46 -7.57 -19.42
CA LEU A 33 12.16 -6.32 -20.12
C LEU A 33 10.68 -6.25 -20.52
N PHE A 34 9.92 -5.35 -19.91
CA PHE A 34 8.53 -5.05 -20.30
C PHE A 34 8.41 -3.64 -20.89
N SER A 35 7.41 -3.43 -21.77
CA SER A 35 7.07 -2.08 -22.22
C SER A 35 6.60 -1.24 -21.03
N LEU A 36 7.08 0.00 -20.92
CA LEU A 36 6.64 0.96 -19.88
C LEU A 36 5.19 1.41 -20.06
N GLU A 37 4.53 1.02 -21.15
CA GLU A 37 3.11 1.28 -21.43
C GLU A 37 2.19 0.11 -21.06
N SER A 38 2.70 -0.95 -20.43
CA SER A 38 1.93 -2.14 -20.07
C SER A 38 2.22 -2.52 -18.61
N SER A 39 1.37 -2.04 -17.70
CA SER A 39 1.37 -2.46 -16.30
C SER A 39 0.60 -3.77 -16.11
N GLU A 40 1.24 -4.90 -16.40
CA GLU A 40 0.83 -6.18 -15.84
C GLU A 40 2.07 -6.88 -15.24
N LEU A 41 2.10 -7.00 -13.92
CA LEU A 41 3.03 -7.86 -13.19
C LEU A 41 2.46 -9.30 -13.19
N PRO A 42 3.25 -10.34 -13.53
CA PRO A 42 2.80 -11.71 -13.35
C PRO A 42 2.72 -12.04 -11.86
N SER A 43 1.56 -12.56 -11.44
CA SER A 43 1.30 -12.98 -10.06
C SER A 43 2.15 -14.20 -9.68
N LEU A 44 3.30 -13.93 -9.08
CA LEU A 44 3.94 -14.88 -8.18
C LEU A 44 3.06 -14.97 -6.93
N LYS A 45 2.34 -16.09 -6.78
CA LYS A 45 1.63 -16.46 -5.54
C LYS A 45 2.64 -16.58 -4.40
N MET A 46 2.99 -15.45 -3.79
CA MET A 46 3.41 -15.37 -2.40
C MET A 46 2.17 -14.91 -1.63
N SER A 47 1.74 -15.71 -0.67
CA SER A 47 0.60 -15.39 0.19
C SER A 47 0.89 -14.09 0.95
N ASP A 48 0.22 -13.01 0.55
CA ASP A 48 0.27 -11.74 1.26
C ASP A 48 -0.34 -11.91 2.66
N PRO A 49 0.37 -11.58 3.74
CA PRO A 49 -0.20 -11.63 5.09
C PRO A 49 -1.34 -10.62 5.31
N GLN A 50 -1.41 -9.54 4.51
CA GLN A 50 -2.48 -8.53 4.56
C GLN A 50 -3.80 -8.98 3.92
N ALA A 51 -3.76 -9.73 2.80
CA ALA A 51 -4.97 -10.27 2.17
C ALA A 51 -5.74 -11.22 3.12
N ASN A 52 -5.00 -11.95 3.97
CA ASN A 52 -5.57 -12.83 4.99
C ASN A 52 -6.31 -12.08 6.13
N GLU A 53 -6.09 -10.78 6.32
CA GLU A 53 -6.72 -10.02 7.42
C GLU A 53 -8.07 -9.43 6.99
N ALA A 54 -8.16 -8.87 5.77
CA ALA A 54 -9.42 -8.42 5.18
C ALA A 54 -10.42 -9.59 5.01
N GLU A 55 -9.95 -10.76 4.55
CA GLU A 55 -10.80 -11.96 4.45
C GLU A 55 -11.33 -12.42 5.82
N LYS A 56 -10.50 -12.38 6.86
CA LYS A 56 -10.95 -12.66 8.23
C LYS A 56 -12.00 -11.66 8.69
N ASN A 57 -11.89 -10.39 8.31
CA ASN A 57 -12.87 -9.37 8.67
C ASN A 57 -14.22 -9.63 8.01
N ILE A 58 -14.24 -10.09 6.76
CA ILE A 58 -15.46 -10.49 6.05
C ILE A 58 -16.13 -11.67 6.77
N GLU A 59 -15.37 -12.69 7.15
CA GLU A 59 -15.90 -13.85 7.89
C GLU A 59 -16.41 -13.45 9.29
N ILE A 60 -15.72 -12.54 9.98
CA ILE A 60 -16.18 -11.96 11.25
C ILE A 60 -17.51 -11.22 11.06
N TRP A 61 -17.65 -10.45 9.97
CA TRP A 61 -18.89 -9.73 9.66
C TRP A 61 -20.04 -10.71 9.36
N LYS A 62 -19.81 -11.77 8.58
CA LYS A 62 -20.81 -12.83 8.32
C LYS A 62 -21.31 -13.45 9.63
N VAL A 63 -20.40 -13.79 10.54
CA VAL A 63 -20.74 -14.35 11.86
C VAL A 63 -21.50 -13.34 12.71
N LYS A 64 -21.11 -12.05 12.74
CA LYS A 64 -21.86 -10.99 13.44
C LYS A 64 -23.29 -10.86 12.94
N LYS A 65 -23.48 -10.84 11.61
CA LYS A 65 -24.81 -10.74 11.00
C LYS A 65 -25.65 -11.99 11.28
N LEU A 66 -25.03 -13.17 11.25
CA LEU A 66 -25.66 -14.42 11.63
C LEU A 66 -26.13 -14.42 13.08
N ILE A 67 -25.30 -13.98 14.04
CA ILE A 67 -25.68 -13.87 15.45
C ILE A 67 -26.88 -12.93 15.61
N LYS A 68 -26.86 -11.75 14.99
CA LYS A 68 -27.99 -10.80 15.03
C LYS A 68 -29.27 -11.41 14.49
N ARG A 69 -29.17 -12.22 13.42
CA ARG A 69 -30.31 -12.94 12.83
C ARG A 69 -30.82 -14.07 13.75
N LEU A 70 -29.92 -14.81 14.39
CA LEU A 70 -30.25 -15.91 15.31
C LEU A 70 -30.87 -15.39 16.61
N GLU A 71 -30.41 -14.26 17.14
CA GLU A 71 -30.96 -13.61 18.35
C GLU A 71 -32.35 -13.01 18.12
N ALA A 72 -32.60 -12.48 16.91
CA ALA A 72 -33.91 -11.97 16.52
C ALA A 72 -34.93 -13.10 16.29
N ALA A 73 -34.46 -14.31 15.96
CA ALA A 73 -35.33 -15.45 15.72
C ALA A 73 -35.91 -15.99 17.04
N ARG A 74 -37.24 -16.11 17.08
CA ARG A 74 -37.95 -16.76 18.20
C ARG A 74 -38.83 -17.90 17.69
N GLY A 75 -38.77 -19.02 18.41
CA GLY A 75 -39.58 -20.19 18.17
C GLY A 75 -40.82 -20.22 19.07
N ASN A 76 -41.86 -20.91 18.61
CA ASN A 76 -43.03 -21.23 19.43
C ASN A 76 -42.76 -22.52 20.23
N GLY A 77 -42.30 -22.38 21.48
CA GLY A 77 -41.98 -23.51 22.36
C GLY A 77 -40.50 -23.87 22.40
N THR A 78 -40.16 -25.05 22.90
CA THR A 78 -38.77 -25.51 23.09
C THR A 78 -38.29 -26.31 21.88
N SER A 79 -38.21 -25.70 20.71
CA SER A 79 -37.89 -26.38 19.44
C SER A 79 -36.59 -25.90 18.78
N MET A 80 -35.83 -25.03 19.46
CA MET A 80 -34.61 -24.42 18.95
C MET A 80 -33.40 -25.12 19.55
N ILE A 81 -32.68 -25.87 18.72
CA ILE A 81 -31.47 -26.59 19.11
C ILE A 81 -30.24 -25.76 18.77
N SER A 82 -29.42 -25.50 19.78
CA SER A 82 -28.08 -24.91 19.66
C SER A 82 -27.06 -25.98 20.03
N LEU A 83 -26.27 -26.45 19.07
CA LEU A 83 -25.25 -27.49 19.25
C LEU A 83 -23.88 -26.95 18.84
N ILE A 84 -22.93 -26.97 19.77
CA ILE A 84 -21.54 -26.55 19.55
C ILE A 84 -20.62 -27.70 19.96
N ILE A 85 -19.78 -28.12 19.04
CA ILE A 85 -18.83 -29.22 19.21
C ILE A 85 -17.41 -28.67 19.13
N PRO A 86 -16.59 -28.80 20.20
CA PRO A 86 -15.24 -28.27 20.22
C PRO A 86 -14.32 -29.09 19.29
N PRO A 87 -13.20 -28.50 18.85
CA PRO A 87 -12.25 -29.22 18.01
C PRO A 87 -11.64 -30.38 18.79
N LYS A 88 -11.35 -31.47 18.08
CA LYS A 88 -10.85 -32.76 18.61
C LYS A 88 -11.91 -33.66 19.27
N ASP A 89 -13.14 -33.22 19.48
CA ASP A 89 -14.21 -34.14 19.90
C ASP A 89 -14.66 -35.03 18.71
N GLN A 90 -15.36 -36.11 19.01
CA GLN A 90 -15.85 -37.07 18.03
C GLN A 90 -17.31 -36.80 17.67
N ILE A 91 -17.61 -36.77 16.37
CA ILE A 91 -18.99 -36.61 15.88
C ILE A 91 -19.91 -37.73 16.37
N SER A 92 -19.38 -38.95 16.50
CA SER A 92 -20.11 -40.12 17.01
C SER A 92 -20.68 -39.89 18.42
N ARG A 93 -19.98 -39.15 19.28
CA ARG A 93 -20.43 -38.81 20.63
C ARG A 93 -21.65 -37.89 20.59
N ALA A 94 -21.59 -36.83 19.79
CA ALA A 94 -22.72 -35.91 19.60
C ALA A 94 -23.92 -36.61 18.94
N ALA A 95 -23.68 -37.50 17.96
CA ALA A 95 -24.72 -38.29 17.33
C ALA A 95 -25.43 -39.23 18.32
N LYS A 96 -24.66 -39.87 19.22
CA LYS A 96 -25.21 -40.72 20.28
C LYS A 96 -26.06 -39.91 21.27
N MET A 97 -25.55 -38.77 21.72
CA MET A 97 -26.29 -37.86 22.60
C MET A 97 -27.63 -37.42 21.96
N LEU A 98 -27.63 -37.01 20.68
CA LEU A 98 -28.86 -36.65 19.97
C LEU A 98 -29.85 -37.83 19.86
N ALA A 99 -29.38 -39.07 19.78
CA ALA A 99 -30.24 -40.26 19.76
C ALA A 99 -30.89 -40.53 21.14
N GLU A 100 -30.14 -40.32 22.23
CA GLU A 100 -30.67 -40.41 23.60
C GLU A 100 -31.72 -39.32 23.86
N GLU A 101 -31.43 -38.09 23.42
CA GLU A 101 -32.35 -36.94 23.50
C GLU A 101 -33.63 -37.15 22.67
N TYR A 102 -33.52 -37.76 21.49
CA TYR A 102 -34.67 -38.16 20.68
C TYR A 102 -35.58 -39.14 21.45
N GLY A 103 -34.97 -40.13 22.13
CA GLY A 103 -35.69 -41.09 22.96
C GLY A 103 -36.43 -40.41 24.12
N THR A 104 -35.76 -39.49 24.81
CA THR A 104 -36.35 -38.72 25.93
C THR A 104 -37.48 -37.80 25.46
N ALA A 105 -37.29 -37.11 24.33
CA ALA A 105 -38.30 -36.22 23.73
C ALA A 105 -39.59 -36.96 23.32
N SER A 106 -39.52 -38.25 23.02
CA SER A 106 -40.71 -39.04 22.66
C SER A 106 -41.76 -39.13 23.80
N ASN A 107 -41.32 -38.94 25.05
CA ASN A 107 -42.15 -38.97 26.25
C ASN A 107 -42.87 -37.65 26.55
N ILE A 108 -42.66 -36.60 25.75
CA ILE A 108 -43.34 -35.30 25.92
C ILE A 108 -44.86 -35.47 25.72
N LYS A 109 -45.65 -35.03 26.71
CA LYS A 109 -47.12 -35.18 26.70
C LYS A 109 -47.83 -34.29 25.67
N SER A 110 -47.30 -33.08 25.44
CA SER A 110 -47.86 -32.16 24.45
C SER A 110 -47.56 -32.65 23.03
N ARG A 111 -48.59 -33.01 22.26
CA ARG A 111 -48.44 -33.54 20.89
C ARG A 111 -47.69 -32.58 19.97
N VAL A 112 -48.01 -31.28 20.03
CA VAL A 112 -47.41 -30.25 19.18
C VAL A 112 -45.95 -30.04 19.55
N ASN A 113 -45.65 -29.80 20.84
CA ASN A 113 -44.27 -29.58 21.29
C ASN A 113 -43.38 -30.81 21.03
N ARG A 114 -43.92 -32.02 21.26
CA ARG A 114 -43.21 -33.26 20.95
C ARG A 114 -42.83 -33.35 19.48
N GLN A 115 -43.76 -33.05 18.57
CA GLN A 115 -43.50 -33.12 17.14
C GLN A 115 -42.41 -32.13 16.71
N SER A 116 -42.45 -30.90 17.22
CA SER A 116 -41.45 -29.87 16.93
C SER A 116 -40.06 -30.24 17.46
N VAL A 117 -39.96 -30.77 18.69
CA VAL A 117 -38.67 -31.23 19.26
C VAL A 117 -38.09 -32.40 18.44
N LEU A 118 -38.92 -33.41 18.13
CA LEU A 118 -38.46 -34.57 17.34
C LEU A 118 -38.03 -34.15 15.91
N SER A 119 -38.76 -33.23 15.29
CA SER A 119 -38.44 -32.64 13.97
C SER A 119 -37.09 -31.92 14.01
N ALA A 120 -36.85 -31.10 15.05
CA ALA A 120 -35.59 -30.38 15.24
C ALA A 120 -34.41 -31.34 15.44
N ILE A 121 -34.52 -32.32 16.35
CA ILE A 121 -33.45 -33.30 16.62
C ILE A 121 -33.13 -34.11 15.35
N THR A 122 -34.16 -34.54 14.62
CA THR A 122 -33.97 -35.27 13.35
C THR A 122 -33.22 -34.42 12.33
N SER A 123 -33.54 -33.13 12.24
CA SER A 123 -32.87 -32.19 11.34
C SER A 123 -31.39 -32.00 11.73
N THR A 124 -31.10 -31.84 13.03
CA THR A 124 -29.72 -31.75 13.54
C THR A 124 -28.93 -33.03 13.25
N GLN A 125 -29.53 -34.22 13.46
CA GLN A 125 -28.88 -35.49 13.15
C GLN A 125 -28.59 -35.64 11.65
N GLN A 126 -29.49 -35.20 10.77
CA GLN A 126 -29.27 -35.22 9.33
C GLN A 126 -28.12 -34.31 8.90
N ARG A 127 -28.02 -33.11 9.48
CA ARG A 127 -26.88 -32.20 9.24
C ARG A 127 -25.57 -32.79 9.73
N LEU A 128 -25.56 -33.36 10.93
CA LEU A 128 -24.37 -33.95 11.52
C LEU A 128 -23.79 -35.10 10.68
N LYS A 129 -24.63 -35.85 9.95
CA LYS A 129 -24.20 -36.91 9.02
C LYS A 129 -23.40 -36.41 7.80
N LEU A 130 -23.48 -35.12 7.46
CA LEU A 130 -22.69 -34.53 6.37
C LEU A 130 -21.21 -34.44 6.74
N TYR A 131 -20.88 -34.48 8.03
CA TYR A 131 -19.52 -34.36 8.54
C TYR A 131 -18.97 -35.71 8.99
N ASN A 132 -17.83 -36.12 8.42
CA ASN A 132 -17.13 -37.34 8.82
C ASN A 132 -16.29 -37.14 10.09
N LYS A 133 -15.75 -35.94 10.29
CA LYS A 133 -14.93 -35.55 11.44
C LYS A 133 -15.19 -34.08 11.79
N VAL A 134 -15.07 -33.73 13.06
CA VAL A 134 -15.19 -32.32 13.49
C VAL A 134 -14.09 -31.50 12.80
N PRO A 135 -14.43 -30.39 12.13
CA PRO A 135 -13.46 -29.48 11.54
C PRO A 135 -12.45 -28.92 12.55
N PRO A 136 -11.28 -28.40 12.11
CA PRO A 136 -10.20 -28.00 13.00
C PRO A 136 -10.55 -26.89 13.99
N ASN A 137 -11.52 -26.02 13.68
CA ASN A 137 -11.98 -24.96 14.57
C ASN A 137 -13.24 -25.34 15.40
N GLY A 138 -13.77 -26.55 15.22
CA GLY A 138 -15.02 -26.98 15.82
C GLY A 138 -16.19 -26.95 14.84
N LEU A 139 -17.39 -27.26 15.31
CA LEU A 139 -18.61 -27.28 14.52
C LEU A 139 -19.75 -26.63 15.29
N VAL A 140 -20.47 -25.71 14.63
CA VAL A 140 -21.67 -25.08 15.18
C VAL A 140 -22.86 -25.45 14.33
N VAL A 141 -23.93 -25.90 14.97
CA VAL A 141 -25.19 -26.30 14.33
C VAL A 141 -26.37 -25.66 15.06
N TYR A 142 -27.15 -24.88 14.31
CA TYR A 142 -28.41 -24.30 14.75
C TYR A 142 -29.55 -24.89 13.93
N CYS A 143 -30.49 -25.56 14.60
CA CYS A 143 -31.65 -26.19 13.97
C CYS A 143 -32.92 -25.84 14.73
N GLY A 144 -33.98 -25.46 14.03
CA GLY A 144 -35.26 -25.16 14.66
C GLY A 144 -36.33 -24.64 13.70
N GLU A 145 -37.52 -24.44 14.21
CA GLU A 145 -38.67 -23.87 13.47
C GLU A 145 -38.94 -22.46 14.01
N ILE A 146 -38.76 -21.44 13.16
CA ILE A 146 -38.97 -20.04 13.51
C ILE A 146 -40.26 -19.51 12.90
N LEU A 147 -40.91 -18.58 13.60
CA LEU A 147 -42.07 -17.87 13.06
C LEU A 147 -41.59 -16.68 12.22
N THR A 148 -41.97 -16.64 10.95
CA THR A 148 -41.70 -15.49 10.07
C THR A 148 -42.67 -14.34 10.35
N SER A 149 -42.36 -13.13 9.87
CA SER A 149 -43.24 -11.95 9.99
C SER A 149 -44.62 -12.14 9.35
N GLU A 150 -44.74 -13.06 8.39
CA GLU A 150 -46.01 -13.47 7.76
C GLU A 150 -46.81 -14.50 8.59
N GLY A 151 -46.33 -14.89 9.78
CA GLY A 151 -46.95 -15.91 10.61
C GLY A 151 -46.81 -17.35 10.09
N LYS A 152 -46.01 -17.57 9.04
CA LYS A 152 -45.66 -18.91 8.54
C LYS A 152 -44.46 -19.49 9.31
N GLU A 153 -44.51 -20.78 9.60
CA GLU A 153 -43.40 -21.51 10.21
C GLU A 153 -42.34 -21.83 9.15
N ARG A 154 -41.08 -21.44 9.41
CA ARG A 154 -39.93 -21.73 8.55
C ARG A 154 -38.91 -22.57 9.31
N LYS A 155 -38.51 -23.69 8.72
CA LYS A 155 -37.38 -24.50 9.22
C LYS A 155 -36.07 -23.79 8.92
N VAL A 156 -35.25 -23.61 9.95
CA VAL A 156 -33.90 -23.03 9.89
C VAL A 156 -32.93 -24.13 10.26
N ASN A 157 -32.01 -24.43 9.33
CA ASN A 157 -30.92 -25.37 9.52
C ASN A 157 -29.65 -24.67 9.07
N ILE A 158 -28.76 -24.37 10.01
CA ILE A 158 -27.52 -23.65 9.76
C ILE A 158 -26.39 -24.46 10.41
N ASP A 159 -25.42 -24.86 9.60
CA ASP A 159 -24.22 -25.55 10.05
C ASP A 159 -23.00 -24.89 9.40
N PHE A 160 -21.99 -24.58 10.22
CA PHE A 160 -20.75 -23.95 9.74
C PHE A 160 -19.58 -24.21 10.69
N GLU A 161 -18.36 -24.08 10.17
CA GLU A 161 -17.13 -24.05 10.95
C GLU A 161 -16.82 -22.60 11.39
N PRO A 162 -16.59 -22.32 12.68
CA PRO A 162 -16.25 -20.99 13.15
C PRO A 162 -14.84 -20.58 12.72
N PHE A 163 -14.59 -19.27 12.58
CA PHE A 163 -13.30 -18.70 12.17
C PHE A 163 -12.19 -18.82 13.24
N LYS A 164 -12.56 -19.15 14.48
CA LYS A 164 -11.65 -19.38 15.61
C LYS A 164 -12.05 -20.67 16.34
N PRO A 165 -11.09 -21.43 16.88
CA PRO A 165 -11.38 -22.65 17.62
C PRO A 165 -12.20 -22.38 18.89
N ILE A 166 -13.35 -23.03 19.02
CA ILE A 166 -14.22 -22.92 20.19
C ILE A 166 -13.90 -24.04 21.18
N ASN A 167 -13.56 -23.72 22.43
CA ASN A 167 -13.30 -24.74 23.46
C ASN A 167 -14.56 -25.19 24.21
N THR A 168 -15.68 -24.50 24.02
CA THR A 168 -16.94 -24.72 24.72
C THR A 168 -17.78 -25.77 23.98
N SER A 169 -18.21 -26.82 24.69
CA SER A 169 -19.23 -27.76 24.21
C SER A 169 -20.58 -27.32 24.73
N LEU A 170 -21.57 -27.16 23.85
CA LEU A 170 -22.91 -26.70 24.22
C LEU A 170 -23.96 -27.54 23.50
N TYR A 171 -24.97 -28.01 24.23
CA TYR A 171 -26.20 -28.54 23.67
C TYR A 171 -27.36 -28.00 24.50
N LEU A 172 -28.22 -27.20 23.87
CA LEU A 172 -29.42 -26.64 24.50
C LEU A 172 -30.60 -26.70 23.53
N CYS A 173 -31.77 -27.04 24.06
CA CYS A 173 -33.05 -27.01 23.37
C CYS A 173 -33.96 -26.00 24.10
N ASP A 174 -34.23 -24.86 23.48
CA ASP A 174 -34.95 -23.74 24.09
C ASP A 174 -35.90 -23.07 23.07
N ASN A 175 -36.52 -21.95 23.42
CA ASN A 175 -37.33 -21.12 22.52
C ASN A 175 -36.55 -20.07 21.73
N LYS A 176 -35.25 -19.95 22.02
CA LYS A 176 -34.29 -19.06 21.35
C LYS A 176 -33.00 -19.81 21.02
N PHE A 177 -32.24 -19.32 20.06
CA PHE A 177 -30.88 -19.79 19.83
C PHE A 177 -29.92 -19.17 20.86
N HIS A 178 -28.99 -19.97 21.35
CA HIS A 178 -27.95 -19.56 22.30
C HIS A 178 -26.67 -19.24 21.50
N THR A 179 -26.32 -17.95 21.44
CA THR A 179 -25.22 -17.38 20.63
C THR A 179 -24.06 -16.90 21.50
N GLU A 180 -24.11 -17.07 22.81
CA GLU A 180 -23.15 -16.52 23.77
C GLU A 180 -21.72 -17.00 23.49
N ALA A 181 -21.56 -18.29 23.14
CA ALA A 181 -20.27 -18.87 22.78
C ALA A 181 -19.69 -18.32 21.47
N LEU A 182 -20.52 -17.86 20.53
CA LEU A 182 -20.08 -17.19 19.31
C LEU A 182 -19.76 -15.71 19.57
N ALA A 183 -20.52 -15.05 20.45
CA ALA A 183 -20.28 -13.67 20.84
C ALA A 183 -18.91 -13.51 21.52
N GLU A 184 -18.50 -14.47 22.36
CA GLU A 184 -17.17 -14.49 22.99
C GLU A 184 -16.02 -14.49 21.95
N LEU A 185 -16.20 -15.17 20.82
CA LEU A 185 -15.18 -15.18 19.74
C LEU A 185 -15.02 -13.80 19.09
N LEU A 186 -16.08 -13.00 19.09
CA LEU A 186 -16.12 -11.66 18.53
C LEU A 186 -15.59 -10.58 19.49
N GLU A 187 -15.67 -10.79 20.81
CA GLU A 187 -15.17 -9.83 21.82
C GLU A 187 -13.64 -9.73 21.86
N SER A 188 -12.92 -10.67 21.23
CA SER A 188 -11.47 -10.73 21.23
C SER A 188 -10.77 -9.73 20.29
N ASP A 189 -11.30 -8.52 20.15
CA ASP A 189 -10.50 -7.37 19.68
C ASP A 189 -9.56 -6.94 20.82
N GLN A 190 -8.29 -6.66 20.48
CA GLN A 190 -7.31 -6.25 21.48
C GLN A 190 -7.72 -4.91 22.09
N LYS A 191 -8.09 -4.90 23.38
CA LYS A 191 -8.40 -3.68 24.12
C LYS A 191 -7.09 -3.00 24.55
N PHE A 192 -6.86 -1.78 24.11
CA PHE A 192 -5.71 -0.96 24.50
C PHE A 192 -6.13 0.09 25.52
N GLY A 193 -5.30 0.31 26.54
CA GLY A 193 -5.50 1.35 27.53
C GLY A 193 -4.72 2.61 27.17
N PHE A 194 -5.26 3.77 27.52
CA PHE A 194 -4.62 5.07 27.36
C PHE A 194 -4.65 5.82 28.69
N ILE A 195 -3.51 6.37 29.07
CA ILE A 195 -3.38 7.28 30.21
C ILE A 195 -2.86 8.60 29.67
N ILE A 196 -3.71 9.63 29.65
CA ILE A 196 -3.34 10.99 29.27
C ILE A 196 -3.10 11.78 30.54
N MET A 197 -1.85 12.21 30.75
CA MET A 197 -1.43 13.03 31.88
C MET A 197 -1.19 14.47 31.41
N ASP A 198 -1.79 15.42 32.10
CA ASP A 198 -1.58 16.85 31.90
C ASP A 198 -1.44 17.56 33.25
N GLY A 199 -0.87 18.77 33.25
CA GLY A 199 -0.71 19.58 34.46
C GLY A 199 -2.03 19.96 35.13
N ASN A 200 -3.15 19.88 34.40
CA ASN A 200 -4.50 20.22 34.86
C ASN A 200 -5.37 18.99 35.21
N GLY A 201 -4.90 17.76 34.97
CA GLY A 201 -5.70 16.56 35.18
C GLY A 201 -5.22 15.32 34.42
N ALA A 202 -5.84 14.17 34.68
CA ALA A 202 -5.58 12.94 33.94
C ALA A 202 -6.87 12.34 33.36
N LEU A 203 -6.74 11.66 32.22
CA LEU A 203 -7.80 10.90 31.57
C LEU A 203 -7.34 9.45 31.36
N PHE A 204 -8.22 8.50 31.69
CA PHE A 204 -8.08 7.09 31.42
C PHE A 204 -9.09 6.69 30.34
N GLY A 205 -8.59 6.21 29.22
CA GLY A 205 -9.39 5.78 28.09
C GLY A 205 -9.07 4.35 27.71
N THR A 206 -10.00 3.71 27.02
CA THR A 206 -9.74 2.45 26.33
C THR A 206 -10.11 2.56 24.86
N LEU A 207 -9.39 1.83 24.03
CA LEU A 207 -9.65 1.68 22.61
C LEU A 207 -9.76 0.19 22.33
N SER A 208 -10.92 -0.27 21.88
CA SER A 208 -11.15 -1.66 21.48
C SER A 208 -11.73 -1.69 20.09
N GLY A 209 -11.03 -2.30 19.13
CA GLY A 209 -11.49 -2.37 17.73
C GLY A 209 -11.77 -0.99 17.15
N ASN A 210 -13.06 -0.61 17.09
CA ASN A 210 -13.55 0.67 16.56
C ASN A 210 -14.19 1.59 17.62
N THR A 211 -14.13 1.22 18.90
CA THR A 211 -14.72 2.00 20.00
C THR A 211 -13.66 2.61 20.86
N ARG A 212 -13.72 3.94 20.99
CA ARG A 212 -13.06 4.66 22.08
C ARG A 212 -14.04 4.83 23.23
N GLU A 213 -13.57 4.64 24.45
CA GLU A 213 -14.36 4.85 25.66
C GLU A 213 -13.50 5.60 26.68
N VAL A 214 -14.04 6.69 27.24
CA VAL A 214 -13.42 7.40 28.36
C VAL A 214 -13.91 6.75 29.64
N VAL A 215 -13.05 5.97 30.29
CA VAL A 215 -13.38 5.19 31.48
C VAL A 215 -13.43 6.09 32.71
N HIS A 216 -12.43 6.95 32.87
CA HIS A 216 -12.35 7.85 34.03
C HIS A 216 -11.59 9.14 33.68
N LYS A 217 -12.01 10.26 34.25
CA LYS A 217 -11.28 11.53 34.16
C LYS A 217 -11.35 12.30 35.46
N PHE A 218 -10.26 12.96 35.82
CA PHE A 218 -10.23 13.85 36.99
C PHE A 218 -9.29 15.03 36.77
N SER A 219 -9.62 16.18 37.35
CA SER A 219 -8.81 17.40 37.30
C SER A 219 -7.93 17.55 38.54
N VAL A 220 -6.78 18.19 38.38
CA VAL A 220 -5.84 18.52 39.45
C VAL A 220 -5.33 19.94 39.25
N ASP A 221 -5.19 20.69 40.34
CA ASP A 221 -4.54 22.00 40.34
C ASP A 221 -3.15 21.88 40.98
N LEU A 222 -2.12 21.93 40.13
CA LEU A 222 -0.72 21.83 40.55
C LEU A 222 -0.10 23.22 40.74
N PRO A 223 0.68 23.45 41.82
CA PRO A 223 1.35 24.73 42.04
C PRO A 223 2.27 25.12 40.87
N LYS A 224 2.05 26.29 40.26
CA LYS A 224 2.86 26.74 39.11
C LYS A 224 4.31 27.08 39.50
N LYS A 225 5.20 27.13 38.52
CA LYS A 225 6.58 27.61 38.72
C LYS A 225 6.54 29.12 38.98
N HIS A 226 7.00 29.53 40.16
CA HIS A 226 7.12 30.96 40.50
C HIS A 226 8.53 31.45 40.14
N GLY A 227 8.61 32.53 39.38
CA GLY A 227 9.88 33.17 38.98
C GLY A 227 10.38 34.24 39.96
N ARG A 228 9.64 34.54 41.03
CA ARG A 228 10.03 35.54 42.02
C ARG A 228 10.94 34.89 43.09
N GLY A 229 12.20 35.33 43.14
CA GLY A 229 13.20 34.84 44.09
C GLY A 229 12.97 35.34 45.53
N GLY A 230 13.52 34.61 46.51
CA GLY A 230 13.46 34.94 47.94
C GLY A 230 13.73 33.72 48.84
N GLN A 231 13.77 33.93 50.17
CA GLN A 231 14.03 32.87 51.17
C GLN A 231 13.02 31.72 51.13
N SER A 232 11.79 31.98 50.66
CA SER A 232 10.74 30.96 50.53
C SER A 232 10.77 30.20 49.20
N ALA A 233 11.66 30.54 48.25
CA ALA A 233 11.67 29.93 46.91
C ALA A 233 11.91 28.40 46.97
N LEU A 234 12.82 27.94 47.83
CA LEU A 234 13.11 26.52 48.02
C LEU A 234 11.91 25.77 48.61
N ARG A 235 11.18 26.38 49.55
CA ARG A 235 9.96 25.82 50.14
C ARG A 235 8.87 25.64 49.07
N PHE A 236 8.65 26.63 48.21
CA PHE A 236 7.67 26.53 47.12
C PHE A 236 8.08 25.50 46.06
N ALA A 237 9.39 25.33 45.81
CA ALA A 237 9.89 24.25 44.97
C ALA A 237 9.59 22.87 45.57
N ARG A 238 9.87 22.68 46.86
CA ARG A 238 9.59 21.42 47.56
C ARG A 238 8.10 21.07 47.57
N LEU A 239 7.24 22.04 47.90
CA LEU A 239 5.79 21.85 47.92
C LEU A 239 5.24 21.48 46.53
N ARG A 240 5.86 22.02 45.47
CA ARG A 240 5.51 21.69 44.09
C ARG A 240 5.90 20.27 43.73
N GLU A 241 7.13 19.84 44.04
CA GLU A 241 7.56 18.45 43.82
C GLU A 241 6.72 17.46 44.62
N GLU A 242 6.39 17.78 45.87
CA GLU A 242 5.53 16.95 46.71
C GLU A 242 4.12 16.79 46.10
N LYS A 243 3.53 17.87 45.60
CA LYS A 243 2.22 17.82 44.91
C LYS A 243 2.28 17.05 43.60
N ARG A 244 3.37 17.18 42.82
CA ARG A 244 3.59 16.38 41.61
C ARG A 244 3.72 14.88 41.92
N HIS A 245 4.50 14.53 42.93
CA HIS A 245 4.66 13.15 43.36
C HIS A 245 3.33 12.53 43.83
N ASN A 246 2.53 13.29 44.59
CA ASN A 246 1.18 12.85 44.98
C ASN A 246 0.23 12.69 43.79
N TYR A 247 0.37 13.54 42.77
CA TYR A 247 -0.40 13.41 41.53
C TYR A 247 -0.03 12.13 40.76
N VAL A 248 1.27 11.86 40.57
CA VAL A 248 1.76 10.62 39.93
C VAL A 248 1.28 9.38 40.70
N ARG A 249 1.35 9.40 42.04
CA ARG A 249 0.81 8.33 42.89
C ARG A 249 -0.68 8.09 42.64
N LYS A 250 -1.48 9.16 42.66
CA LYS A 250 -2.93 9.06 42.43
C LYS A 250 -3.25 8.50 41.02
N VAL A 251 -2.49 8.89 40.00
CA VAL A 251 -2.65 8.35 38.65
C VAL A 251 -2.28 6.86 38.60
N ALA A 252 -1.19 6.45 39.26
CA ALA A 252 -0.78 5.05 39.33
C ALA A 252 -1.84 4.16 40.03
N GLU A 253 -2.40 4.63 41.15
CA GLU A 253 -3.45 3.92 41.89
C GLU A 253 -4.74 3.77 41.05
N LEU A 254 -5.15 4.84 40.36
CA LEU A 254 -6.32 4.81 39.48
C LEU A 254 -6.08 3.95 38.23
N ALA A 255 -4.85 3.86 37.73
CA ALA A 255 -4.51 2.96 36.63
C ALA A 255 -4.75 1.49 37.03
N VAL A 256 -4.36 1.11 38.25
CA VAL A 256 -4.61 -0.23 38.79
C VAL A 256 -6.11 -0.53 38.91
N GLN A 257 -6.89 0.42 39.44
CA GLN A 257 -8.34 0.25 39.59
C GLN A 257 -9.08 0.07 38.25
N ASN A 258 -8.61 0.73 37.19
CA ASN A 258 -9.30 0.72 35.89
C ASN A 258 -8.78 -0.36 34.91
N PHE A 259 -7.48 -0.67 34.95
CA PHE A 259 -6.85 -1.57 33.98
C PHE A 259 -6.49 -2.97 34.53
N ILE A 260 -6.75 -3.24 35.82
CA ILE A 260 -6.58 -4.57 36.40
C ILE A 260 -7.94 -5.08 36.89
N THR A 261 -8.30 -6.28 36.48
CA THR A 261 -9.52 -6.97 36.93
C THR A 261 -9.16 -8.43 37.22
N ASN A 262 -9.56 -8.96 38.38
CA ASN A 262 -9.20 -10.33 38.81
C ASN A 262 -7.69 -10.60 38.74
N ASP A 263 -6.87 -9.69 39.28
CA ASP A 263 -5.40 -9.76 39.32
C ASP A 263 -4.67 -9.84 37.98
N LYS A 264 -5.38 -9.65 36.87
CA LYS A 264 -4.83 -9.66 35.51
C LYS A 264 -5.13 -8.33 34.80
N PRO A 265 -4.18 -7.78 34.01
CA PRO A 265 -4.47 -6.65 33.15
C PRO A 265 -5.61 -6.97 32.17
N ASN A 266 -6.62 -6.11 32.11
CA ASN A 266 -7.77 -6.23 31.20
C ASN A 266 -7.48 -5.65 29.79
N VAL A 267 -6.30 -5.05 29.61
CA VAL A 267 -5.82 -4.48 28.34
C VAL A 267 -4.65 -5.30 27.78
N ALA A 268 -4.62 -5.43 26.46
CA ALA A 268 -3.54 -6.06 25.70
C ALA A 268 -2.25 -5.23 25.77
N GLY A 269 -2.39 -3.90 25.81
CA GLY A 269 -1.29 -2.95 25.96
C GLY A 269 -1.75 -1.59 26.44
N LEU A 270 -0.80 -0.77 26.88
CA LEU A 270 -1.02 0.53 27.50
C LEU A 270 -0.18 1.60 26.81
N ILE A 271 -0.78 2.77 26.57
CA ILE A 271 -0.11 3.95 26.05
C ILE A 271 -0.14 5.06 27.10
N LEU A 272 1.02 5.63 27.37
CA LEU A 272 1.17 6.78 28.24
C LEU A 272 1.34 8.03 27.38
N ALA A 273 0.43 9.00 27.49
CA ALA A 273 0.47 10.23 26.71
C ALA A 273 0.46 11.47 27.61
N GLY A 274 1.09 12.56 27.18
CA GLY A 274 1.06 13.83 27.92
C GLY A 274 2.00 14.90 27.35
N SER A 275 1.83 16.15 27.78
CA SER A 275 2.57 17.32 27.28
C SER A 275 3.92 17.57 27.96
N ALA A 276 4.22 16.87 29.07
CA ALA A 276 5.42 17.06 29.87
C ALA A 276 6.05 15.72 30.30
N ASP A 277 7.14 15.78 31.06
CA ASP A 277 7.88 14.61 31.57
C ASP A 277 7.08 13.77 32.58
N PHE A 278 5.88 14.20 32.98
CA PHE A 278 5.02 13.47 33.93
C PHE A 278 4.76 12.01 33.55
N LYS A 279 4.62 11.72 32.27
CA LYS A 279 4.43 10.35 31.75
C LYS A 279 5.70 9.50 31.88
N THR A 280 6.86 10.13 31.71
CA THR A 280 8.18 9.52 31.90
C THR A 280 8.42 9.23 33.37
N ASP A 281 8.08 10.19 34.25
CA ASP A 281 8.14 10.04 35.70
C ASP A 281 7.22 8.92 36.19
N LEU A 282 6.00 8.80 35.64
CA LEU A 282 5.10 7.70 35.97
C LEU A 282 5.70 6.34 35.58
N ASN A 283 6.22 6.23 34.35
CA ASN A 283 6.80 4.98 33.83
C ASN A 283 8.08 4.56 34.57
N ALA A 284 8.90 5.52 35.00
CA ALA A 284 10.13 5.27 35.73
C ALA A 284 9.91 5.09 37.25
N SER A 285 8.71 5.41 37.77
CA SER A 285 8.44 5.34 39.20
C SER A 285 8.14 3.92 39.68
N ASP A 286 8.65 3.58 40.86
CA ASP A 286 8.30 2.34 41.58
C ASP A 286 6.84 2.31 42.05
N LEU A 287 6.11 3.43 41.93
CA LEU A 287 4.71 3.55 42.29
C LEU A 287 3.77 2.92 41.26
N PHE A 288 4.25 2.73 40.03
CA PHE A 288 3.45 2.16 38.96
C PHE A 288 3.49 0.62 39.03
N ASP A 289 2.33 -0.03 38.95
CA ASP A 289 2.23 -1.48 39.09
C ASP A 289 3.03 -2.18 37.98
N ASN A 290 3.93 -3.09 38.37
CA ASN A 290 4.84 -3.77 37.46
C ASN A 290 4.11 -4.59 36.37
N ARG A 291 2.89 -5.08 36.66
CA ARG A 291 2.05 -5.78 35.67
C ARG A 291 1.58 -4.84 34.55
N LEU A 292 1.36 -3.56 34.84
CA LEU A 292 1.00 -2.55 33.85
C LEU A 292 2.25 -1.99 33.17
N ALA A 293 3.37 -1.82 33.90
CA ALA A 293 4.64 -1.36 33.35
C ALA A 293 5.13 -2.25 32.19
N THR A 294 5.05 -3.57 32.35
CA THR A 294 5.39 -4.54 31.29
C THR A 294 4.46 -4.50 30.08
N LYS A 295 3.30 -3.84 30.20
CA LYS A 295 2.31 -3.67 29.13
C LYS A 295 2.37 -2.29 28.46
N VAL A 296 3.27 -1.40 28.89
CA VAL A 296 3.47 -0.11 28.25
C VAL A 296 4.12 -0.34 26.88
N ILE A 297 3.40 0.01 25.81
CA ILE A 297 3.84 -0.16 24.43
C ILE A 297 4.61 1.08 23.97
N LYS A 298 4.05 2.26 24.21
CA LYS A 298 4.59 3.54 23.73
C LYS A 298 4.28 4.65 24.71
N VAL A 299 5.24 5.57 24.82
CA VAL A 299 5.09 6.85 25.51
C VAL A 299 5.01 7.94 24.44
N VAL A 300 3.98 8.77 24.48
CA VAL A 300 3.65 9.74 23.42
C VAL A 300 3.57 11.16 23.97
N ASP A 301 4.24 12.08 23.29
CA ASP A 301 4.11 13.51 23.54
C ASP A 301 2.87 14.06 22.83
N VAL A 302 1.94 14.65 23.58
CA VAL A 302 0.75 15.32 23.03
C VAL A 302 0.73 16.79 23.43
N SER A 303 0.25 17.65 22.53
CA SER A 303 0.23 19.10 22.72
C SER A 303 -0.87 19.56 23.67
N TYR A 304 -1.94 18.78 23.77
CA TYR A 304 -3.13 19.09 24.58
C TYR A 304 -3.43 17.94 25.55
N GLY A 305 -3.98 18.27 26.72
CA GLY A 305 -4.50 17.30 27.68
C GLY A 305 -5.96 16.92 27.43
N GLY A 306 -6.50 16.02 28.26
CA GLY A 306 -7.92 15.63 28.23
C GLY A 306 -8.34 14.85 26.98
N GLU A 307 -9.57 15.06 26.50
CA GLU A 307 -10.16 14.31 25.39
C GLU A 307 -9.53 14.65 24.02
N ASN A 308 -9.10 15.90 23.82
CA ASN A 308 -8.38 16.29 22.60
C ASN A 308 -6.99 15.63 22.57
N GLY A 309 -6.30 15.61 23.71
CA GLY A 309 -5.05 14.87 23.88
C GLY A 309 -5.20 13.38 23.67
N PHE A 310 -6.34 12.80 24.08
CA PHE A 310 -6.65 11.40 23.83
C PHE A 310 -6.71 11.08 22.33
N ASN A 311 -7.37 11.92 21.54
CA ASN A 311 -7.46 11.73 20.09
C ASN A 311 -6.09 11.84 19.40
N GLN A 312 -5.31 12.83 19.80
CA GLN A 312 -3.95 13.01 19.29
C GLN A 312 -3.05 11.82 19.68
N ALA A 313 -3.20 11.29 20.89
CA ALA A 313 -2.46 10.12 21.35
C ALA A 313 -2.82 8.87 20.52
N ILE A 314 -4.11 8.67 20.19
CA ILE A 314 -4.55 7.56 19.33
C ILE A 314 -3.90 7.67 17.95
N GLU A 315 -3.89 8.86 17.37
CA GLU A 315 -3.32 9.12 16.05
C GLU A 315 -1.80 8.90 16.02
N LEU A 316 -1.06 9.42 16.98
CA LEU A 316 0.40 9.24 17.09
C LEU A 316 0.82 7.82 17.48
N SER A 317 -0.09 7.05 18.09
CA SER A 317 0.15 5.65 18.45
C SER A 317 -0.31 4.66 17.39
N SER A 318 -0.90 5.14 16.30
CA SER A 318 -1.47 4.33 15.22
C SER A 318 -0.51 3.28 14.68
N GLU A 319 0.70 3.68 14.34
CA GLU A 319 1.75 2.82 13.77
C GLU A 319 2.12 1.67 14.71
N THR A 320 2.14 1.93 16.01
CA THR A 320 2.54 0.95 17.03
C THR A 320 1.37 0.07 17.47
N LEU A 321 0.16 0.59 17.35
CA LEU A 321 -1.06 -0.13 17.63
C LEU A 321 -1.44 -1.12 16.52
N GLY A 322 -0.88 -0.97 15.30
CA GLY A 322 -0.68 -1.96 14.21
C GLY A 322 -1.90 -2.71 13.66
N ASN A 323 -2.85 -3.07 14.50
CA ASN A 323 -3.93 -4.03 14.31
C ASN A 323 -5.28 -3.46 14.83
N VAL A 324 -5.39 -2.16 15.06
CA VAL A 324 -6.65 -1.55 15.51
C VAL A 324 -7.47 -1.16 14.28
N LYS A 325 -8.58 -1.89 14.06
CA LYS A 325 -9.49 -1.71 12.90
C LYS A 325 -9.95 -0.25 12.72
N PHE A 326 -10.17 0.50 13.81
CA PHE A 326 -10.50 1.94 13.77
C PHE A 326 -9.57 2.74 12.86
N ILE A 327 -8.27 2.49 12.97
CA ILE A 327 -7.25 3.34 12.36
C ILE A 327 -7.07 2.98 10.89
N GLN A 328 -7.15 1.68 10.56
CA GLN A 328 -7.18 1.21 9.18
C GLN A 328 -8.40 1.77 8.44
N GLU A 329 -9.58 1.74 9.07
CA GLU A 329 -10.82 2.31 8.53
C GLU A 329 -10.69 3.82 8.30
N LYS A 330 -10.23 4.58 9.31
CA LYS A 330 -10.02 6.03 9.17
C LYS A 330 -9.02 6.35 8.05
N LYS A 331 -7.94 5.59 7.93
CA LYS A 331 -6.93 5.79 6.88
C LYS A 331 -7.50 5.46 5.49
N LEU A 332 -8.30 4.40 5.38
CA LEU A 332 -8.95 3.99 4.12
C LEU A 332 -9.93 5.07 3.64
N ILE A 333 -10.82 5.53 4.52
CA ILE A 333 -11.78 6.60 4.21
C ILE A 333 -11.04 7.93 3.96
N GLY A 334 -9.95 8.19 4.70
CA GLY A 334 -9.08 9.34 4.46
C GLY A 334 -8.49 9.34 3.04
N LYS A 335 -7.97 8.19 2.57
CA LYS A 335 -7.48 8.02 1.20
C LYS A 335 -8.61 8.25 0.17
N TYR A 336 -9.81 7.73 0.45
CA TYR A 336 -10.98 7.95 -0.41
C TYR A 336 -11.35 9.45 -0.54
N PHE A 337 -11.37 10.20 0.57
CA PHE A 337 -11.62 11.64 0.53
C PHE A 337 -10.47 12.44 -0.08
N GLU A 338 -9.24 11.98 0.06
CA GLU A 338 -8.07 12.60 -0.58
C GLU A 338 -8.19 12.55 -2.11
N GLU A 339 -8.56 11.39 -2.68
CA GLU A 339 -8.80 11.25 -4.12
C GLU A 339 -9.94 12.14 -4.63
N ILE A 340 -11.01 12.31 -3.84
CA ILE A 340 -12.08 13.30 -4.14
C ILE A 340 -11.53 14.72 -4.11
N SER A 341 -10.73 15.06 -3.09
CA SER A 341 -10.20 16.42 -2.92
C SER A 341 -9.19 16.83 -3.99
N GLN A 342 -8.47 15.86 -4.54
CA GLN A 342 -7.46 16.06 -5.59
C GLN A 342 -8.05 16.02 -7.01
N ASP A 343 -9.35 15.76 -7.16
CA ASP A 343 -10.07 15.67 -8.44
C ASP A 343 -9.40 14.71 -9.45
N THR A 344 -8.91 13.58 -8.96
CA THR A 344 -8.22 12.59 -9.79
C THR A 344 -9.18 11.79 -10.68
N GLY A 345 -10.48 11.84 -10.38
CA GLY A 345 -11.52 11.04 -11.04
C GLY A 345 -11.42 9.54 -10.79
N ARG A 346 -10.65 9.10 -9.77
CA ARG A 346 -10.43 7.67 -9.42
C ARG A 346 -11.34 7.19 -8.29
N VAL A 347 -12.55 7.72 -8.22
CA VAL A 347 -13.52 7.39 -7.16
C VAL A 347 -14.89 7.20 -7.78
N CYS A 348 -15.64 6.24 -7.25
CA CYS A 348 -17.06 6.06 -7.55
C CYS A 348 -17.85 6.11 -6.24
N TYR A 349 -19.07 6.63 -6.31
CA TYR A 349 -20.02 6.68 -5.20
C TYR A 349 -21.42 6.39 -5.71
N GLY A 350 -22.29 5.89 -4.85
CA GLY A 350 -23.63 5.46 -5.26
C GLY A 350 -23.65 4.05 -5.87
N ILE A 351 -24.82 3.42 -5.85
CA ILE A 351 -24.97 2.00 -6.14
C ILE A 351 -24.73 1.73 -7.62
N ASP A 352 -25.35 2.52 -8.49
CA ASP A 352 -25.35 2.31 -9.94
C ASP A 352 -23.96 2.52 -10.53
N ASP A 353 -23.30 3.63 -10.20
CA ASP A 353 -21.94 3.93 -10.62
C ASP A 353 -20.94 2.89 -10.07
N THR A 354 -21.12 2.46 -8.82
CA THR A 354 -20.24 1.45 -8.22
C THR A 354 -20.43 0.09 -8.88
N LEU A 355 -21.65 -0.31 -9.23
CA LEU A 355 -21.90 -1.57 -9.95
C LEU A 355 -21.37 -1.52 -11.38
N LYS A 356 -21.61 -0.43 -12.11
CA LYS A 356 -21.02 -0.22 -13.44
C LYS A 356 -19.49 -0.29 -13.38
N ALA A 357 -18.88 0.38 -12.39
CA ALA A 357 -17.43 0.30 -12.18
C ALA A 357 -16.93 -1.11 -11.80
N LEU A 358 -17.73 -1.87 -11.04
CA LEU A 358 -17.45 -3.24 -10.64
C LEU A 358 -17.47 -4.19 -11.85
N GLU A 359 -18.48 -4.07 -12.70
CA GLU A 359 -18.63 -4.85 -13.94
C GLU A 359 -17.52 -4.55 -14.96
N LEU A 360 -17.06 -3.29 -15.01
CA LEU A 360 -15.90 -2.88 -15.80
C LEU A 360 -14.56 -3.38 -15.23
N GLY A 361 -14.55 -3.94 -14.01
CA GLY A 361 -13.31 -4.36 -13.32
C GLY A 361 -12.40 -3.19 -12.93
N ALA A 362 -12.95 -1.97 -12.85
CA ALA A 362 -12.18 -0.75 -12.61
C ALA A 362 -11.89 -0.52 -11.12
N VAL A 363 -12.65 -1.15 -10.22
CA VAL A 363 -12.53 -0.95 -8.76
C VAL A 363 -11.30 -1.68 -8.20
N GLU A 364 -10.45 -0.96 -7.48
CA GLU A 364 -9.34 -1.52 -6.69
C GLU A 364 -9.83 -1.98 -5.32
N THR A 365 -10.46 -1.05 -4.59
CA THR A 365 -10.97 -1.27 -3.23
C THR A 365 -12.39 -0.77 -3.13
N LEU A 366 -13.31 -1.69 -2.88
CA LEU A 366 -14.73 -1.47 -2.66
C LEU A 366 -14.96 -1.24 -1.17
N ILE A 367 -15.47 -0.06 -0.83
CA ILE A 367 -15.74 0.40 0.53
C ILE A 367 -17.25 0.33 0.75
N VAL A 368 -17.69 -0.51 1.69
CA VAL A 368 -19.11 -0.73 1.94
C VAL A 368 -19.43 -0.58 3.41
N PHE A 369 -20.52 0.13 3.72
CA PHE A 369 -21.01 0.25 5.09
C PHE A 369 -21.59 -1.07 5.60
N GLU A 370 -21.18 -1.49 6.81
CA GLU A 370 -21.56 -2.79 7.39
C GLU A 370 -23.06 -2.99 7.60
N ASN A 371 -23.82 -1.90 7.76
CA ASN A 371 -25.27 -1.89 7.98
C ASN A 371 -26.04 -1.30 6.79
N LEU A 372 -25.49 -1.41 5.57
CA LEU A 372 -26.17 -0.98 4.35
C LEU A 372 -27.49 -1.76 4.13
N GLU A 373 -28.60 -1.04 4.07
CA GLU A 373 -29.95 -1.62 3.97
C GLU A 373 -30.46 -1.65 2.53
N ILE A 374 -29.70 -2.30 1.64
CA ILE A 374 -30.06 -2.47 0.23
C ILE A 374 -30.37 -3.94 -0.06
N THR A 375 -31.46 -4.14 -0.78
CA THR A 375 -31.96 -5.42 -1.28
C THR A 375 -31.74 -5.48 -2.79
N ARG A 376 -31.23 -6.62 -3.25
CA ARG A 376 -31.09 -6.96 -4.67
C ARG A 376 -32.24 -7.87 -5.06
N TRP A 377 -33.00 -7.43 -6.05
CA TRP A 377 -34.11 -8.17 -6.64
C TRP A 377 -33.74 -8.62 -8.04
N LYS A 378 -34.02 -9.88 -8.34
CA LYS A 378 -34.08 -10.36 -9.73
C LYS A 378 -35.55 -10.52 -10.07
N LEU A 379 -36.03 -9.65 -10.94
CA LEU A 379 -37.41 -9.61 -11.41
C LEU A 379 -37.46 -10.19 -12.82
N LYS A 380 -38.57 -10.85 -13.14
CA LYS A 380 -38.85 -11.36 -14.48
C LYS A 380 -40.08 -10.67 -15.02
N ASP A 381 -39.93 -10.11 -16.21
CA ASP A 381 -41.05 -9.52 -16.91
C ASP A 381 -41.93 -10.58 -17.62
N SER A 382 -43.13 -10.18 -18.05
CA SER A 382 -44.09 -10.95 -18.84
C SER A 382 -43.49 -11.52 -20.13
N GLN A 383 -42.50 -10.85 -20.74
CA GLN A 383 -41.75 -11.32 -21.92
C GLN A 383 -40.60 -12.29 -21.56
N GLY A 384 -40.31 -12.45 -20.28
CA GLY A 384 -39.27 -13.34 -19.76
C GLY A 384 -37.87 -12.74 -19.66
N THR A 385 -37.72 -11.44 -19.91
CA THR A 385 -36.48 -10.68 -19.68
C THR A 385 -36.23 -10.51 -18.18
N GLU A 386 -34.97 -10.70 -17.74
CA GLU A 386 -34.57 -10.55 -16.34
C GLU A 386 -34.12 -9.12 -16.06
N HIS A 387 -34.75 -8.46 -15.09
CA HIS A 387 -34.39 -7.13 -14.63
C HIS A 387 -33.77 -7.21 -13.23
N LEU A 388 -32.63 -6.53 -13.07
CA LEU A 388 -31.91 -6.40 -11.81
C LEU A 388 -32.26 -5.07 -11.16
N LEU A 389 -32.86 -5.13 -9.98
CA LEU A 389 -33.29 -3.94 -9.25
C LEU A 389 -32.60 -3.89 -7.88
N HIS A 390 -32.06 -2.73 -7.53
CA HIS A 390 -31.49 -2.45 -6.21
C HIS A 390 -32.36 -1.41 -5.51
N THR A 391 -32.94 -1.76 -4.37
CA THR A 391 -33.85 -0.87 -3.64
C THR A 391 -33.40 -0.65 -2.21
N THR A 392 -33.65 0.55 -1.70
CA THR A 392 -33.59 0.84 -0.26
C THR A 392 -34.95 0.57 0.38
N LYS A 393 -34.99 0.29 1.69
CA LYS A 393 -36.25 0.09 2.43
C LYS A 393 -37.27 1.23 2.30
N GLN A 394 -36.80 2.46 2.03
CA GLN A 394 -37.68 3.61 1.83
C GLN A 394 -38.36 3.57 0.47
N GLN A 395 -37.64 3.15 -0.57
CA GLN A 395 -38.19 2.97 -1.93
C GLN A 395 -39.13 1.76 -2.02
N GLU A 396 -38.85 0.68 -1.28
CA GLU A 396 -39.74 -0.49 -1.20
C GLU A 396 -41.15 -0.15 -0.68
N GLY A 397 -41.26 0.82 0.23
CA GLY A 397 -42.54 1.22 0.83
C GLY A 397 -43.28 2.34 0.08
N GLY A 398 -42.57 3.16 -0.71
CA GLY A 398 -43.11 4.35 -1.37
C GLY A 398 -43.44 4.17 -2.85
N ASP A 399 -42.60 3.45 -3.60
CA ASP A 399 -42.65 3.43 -5.07
C ASP A 399 -42.89 2.01 -5.60
N ARG A 400 -44.09 1.46 -5.36
CA ARG A 400 -44.53 0.20 -5.98
C ARG A 400 -44.56 0.24 -7.51
N ALA A 401 -44.52 1.43 -8.10
CA ALA A 401 -44.40 1.62 -9.55
C ALA A 401 -43.10 1.04 -10.14
N ILE A 402 -42.04 0.92 -9.33
CA ILE A 402 -40.74 0.38 -9.78
C ILE A 402 -40.80 -1.14 -10.01
N PHE A 403 -41.77 -1.82 -9.38
CA PHE A 403 -42.00 -3.26 -9.53
C PHE A 403 -43.04 -3.60 -10.60
N MET A 404 -43.60 -2.58 -11.26
CA MET A 404 -44.55 -2.76 -12.36
C MET A 404 -43.82 -2.69 -13.69
N ASP A 405 -44.17 -3.61 -14.59
CA ASP A 405 -43.73 -3.57 -15.97
C ASP A 405 -44.32 -2.34 -16.68
N LYS A 406 -43.45 -1.56 -17.32
CA LYS A 406 -43.80 -0.32 -18.04
C LYS A 406 -44.66 -0.61 -19.28
N GLU A 407 -44.59 -1.80 -19.86
CA GLU A 407 -45.34 -2.15 -21.07
C GLU A 407 -46.71 -2.78 -20.78
N THR A 408 -46.79 -3.68 -19.80
CA THR A 408 -48.05 -4.40 -19.50
C THR A 408 -48.81 -3.89 -18.27
N GLY A 409 -48.18 -3.07 -17.43
CA GLY A 409 -48.76 -2.56 -16.18
C GLY A 409 -49.02 -3.65 -15.13
N GLN A 410 -48.46 -4.85 -15.29
CA GLN A 410 -48.52 -5.94 -14.32
C GLN A 410 -47.29 -5.92 -13.40
N GLU A 411 -47.42 -6.45 -12.18
CA GLU A 411 -46.27 -6.61 -11.29
C GLU A 411 -45.32 -7.69 -11.83
N MET A 412 -44.04 -7.36 -11.93
CA MET A 412 -43.01 -8.30 -12.37
C MET A 412 -42.85 -9.45 -11.36
N GLU A 413 -42.58 -10.66 -11.85
CA GLU A 413 -42.42 -11.84 -10.99
C GLU A 413 -41.07 -11.78 -10.26
N VAL A 414 -41.08 -11.90 -8.93
CA VAL A 414 -39.84 -11.95 -8.13
C VAL A 414 -39.23 -13.35 -8.20
N ILE A 415 -38.09 -13.48 -8.89
CA ILE A 415 -37.31 -14.73 -8.94
C ILE A 415 -36.53 -14.92 -7.64
N SER A 416 -35.78 -13.90 -7.23
CA SER A 416 -34.94 -13.98 -6.03
C SER A 416 -34.79 -12.63 -5.36
N GLN A 417 -34.84 -12.66 -4.03
CA GLN A 417 -34.59 -11.52 -3.17
C GLN A 417 -33.41 -11.86 -2.25
N GLU A 418 -32.32 -11.10 -2.37
CA GLU A 418 -31.12 -11.29 -1.57
C GLU A 418 -30.60 -9.96 -1.01
N SER A 419 -29.84 -10.02 0.09
CA SER A 419 -29.20 -8.83 0.65
C SER A 419 -28.01 -8.45 -0.23
N PHE A 420 -27.95 -7.20 -0.67
CA PHE A 420 -26.88 -6.74 -1.55
C PHE A 420 -25.48 -6.92 -0.91
N LEU A 421 -25.38 -6.70 0.41
CA LEU A 421 -24.16 -6.96 1.17
C LEU A 421 -23.71 -8.43 1.16
N GLU A 422 -24.66 -9.36 1.24
CA GLU A 422 -24.36 -10.80 1.20
C GLU A 422 -23.88 -11.20 -0.20
N TRP A 423 -24.58 -10.71 -1.23
CA TRP A 423 -24.20 -10.96 -2.62
C TRP A 423 -22.78 -10.45 -2.93
N ILE A 424 -22.44 -9.22 -2.54
CA ILE A 424 -21.09 -8.68 -2.71
C ILE A 424 -20.06 -9.52 -1.94
N ALA A 425 -20.34 -9.89 -0.70
CA ALA A 425 -19.39 -10.67 0.12
C ALA A 425 -19.07 -12.06 -0.46
N GLU A 426 -19.93 -12.59 -1.33
CA GLU A 426 -19.72 -13.85 -2.05
C GLU A 426 -19.03 -13.64 -3.41
N HIS A 427 -19.39 -12.59 -4.15
CA HIS A 427 -18.98 -12.41 -5.55
C HIS A 427 -17.87 -11.37 -5.78
N TYR A 428 -17.43 -10.63 -4.76
CA TYR A 428 -16.40 -9.59 -4.93
C TYR A 428 -15.08 -10.11 -5.55
N LYS A 429 -14.76 -11.39 -5.32
CA LYS A 429 -13.58 -12.06 -5.88
C LYS A 429 -13.65 -12.23 -7.39
N ASP A 430 -14.86 -12.40 -7.94
CA ASP A 430 -15.07 -12.60 -9.37
C ASP A 430 -14.75 -11.30 -10.15
N PHE A 431 -14.94 -10.16 -9.50
CA PHE A 431 -14.62 -8.83 -10.04
C PHE A 431 -13.15 -8.40 -9.81
N GLY A 432 -12.37 -9.19 -9.07
CA GLY A 432 -10.98 -8.87 -8.75
C GLY A 432 -10.79 -7.63 -7.88
N THR A 433 -11.81 -7.22 -7.11
CA THR A 433 -11.74 -6.09 -6.18
C THR A 433 -11.37 -6.55 -4.76
N ASN A 434 -10.83 -5.66 -3.94
CA ASN A 434 -10.74 -5.86 -2.48
C ASN A 434 -12.02 -5.31 -1.83
N LEU A 435 -12.64 -6.06 -0.91
CA LEU A 435 -13.83 -5.64 -0.18
C LEU A 435 -13.47 -5.25 1.25
N GLU A 436 -13.81 -4.02 1.64
CA GLU A 436 -13.60 -3.49 2.99
C GLU A 436 -14.92 -2.99 3.59
N PHE A 437 -15.23 -3.50 4.78
CA PHE A 437 -16.41 -3.07 5.55
C PHE A 437 -16.04 -1.94 6.50
N VAL A 438 -16.80 -0.85 6.44
CA VAL A 438 -16.63 0.34 7.28
C VAL A 438 -17.86 0.58 8.16
N SER A 439 -17.68 1.34 9.24
CA SER A 439 -18.74 1.73 10.17
C SER A 439 -19.01 3.24 10.14
N ASP A 440 -20.04 3.68 10.85
CA ASP A 440 -20.41 5.08 11.04
C ASP A 440 -19.90 5.67 12.38
N ARG A 441 -19.05 4.94 13.10
CA ARG A 441 -18.56 5.35 14.43
C ARG A 441 -17.52 6.46 14.37
N SER A 442 -16.77 6.51 13.27
CA SER A 442 -15.83 7.61 13.00
C SER A 442 -16.57 8.80 12.39
N THR A 443 -16.02 10.00 12.56
CA THR A 443 -16.56 11.22 11.94
C THR A 443 -16.54 11.12 10.42
N GLU A 444 -15.48 10.53 9.87
CA GLU A 444 -15.26 10.28 8.45
C GLU A 444 -16.22 9.20 7.93
N GLY A 445 -16.43 8.11 8.68
CA GLY A 445 -17.41 7.07 8.35
C GLY A 445 -18.84 7.59 8.34
N ASN A 446 -19.22 8.45 9.29
CA ASN A 446 -20.53 9.09 9.29
C ASN A 446 -20.72 10.02 8.06
N GLN A 447 -19.66 10.72 7.64
CA GLN A 447 -19.68 11.51 6.40
C GLN A 447 -19.80 10.62 5.16
N PHE A 448 -19.10 9.48 5.12
CA PHE A 448 -19.20 8.51 4.04
C PHE A 448 -20.62 7.95 3.90
N VAL A 449 -21.25 7.55 5.02
CA VAL A 449 -22.61 6.99 5.02
C VAL A 449 -23.66 8.04 4.63
N LYS A 450 -23.62 9.24 5.25
CA LYS A 450 -24.63 10.28 5.01
C LYS A 450 -24.42 11.07 3.72
N GLY A 451 -23.18 11.24 3.29
CA GLY A 451 -22.82 12.04 2.12
C GLY A 451 -22.81 11.23 0.82
N PHE A 452 -22.33 9.98 0.87
CA PHE A 452 -22.07 9.16 -0.33
C PHE A 452 -22.92 7.88 -0.38
N GLY A 453 -23.95 7.77 0.47
CA GLY A 453 -24.88 6.64 0.45
C GLY A 453 -24.33 5.34 1.05
N GLY A 454 -23.17 5.37 1.69
CA GLY A 454 -22.58 4.21 2.38
C GLY A 454 -22.01 3.13 1.46
N ILE A 455 -21.86 3.43 0.17
CA ILE A 455 -21.18 2.59 -0.81
C ILE A 455 -20.30 3.46 -1.72
N GLY A 456 -19.07 3.02 -1.95
CA GLY A 456 -18.16 3.68 -2.87
C GLY A 456 -16.93 2.83 -3.14
N GLY A 457 -16.13 3.24 -4.11
CA GLY A 457 -14.96 2.50 -4.52
C GLY A 457 -13.81 3.43 -4.89
N ILE A 458 -12.60 2.99 -4.60
CA ILE A 458 -11.38 3.58 -5.14
C ILE A 458 -11.07 2.82 -6.44
N LEU A 459 -11.00 3.55 -7.55
CA LEU A 459 -10.79 3.01 -8.89
C LEU A 459 -9.29 2.94 -9.20
N ARG A 460 -8.88 1.93 -9.98
CA ARG A 460 -7.52 1.76 -10.49
C ARG A 460 -7.15 2.86 -11.50
N TYR A 461 -8.13 3.31 -12.27
CA TYR A 461 -8.02 4.33 -13.30
C TYR A 461 -9.29 5.18 -13.36
N LYS A 462 -9.20 6.35 -14.00
CA LYS A 462 -10.35 7.27 -14.14
C LYS A 462 -11.41 6.68 -15.06
N VAL A 463 -12.67 6.70 -14.63
CA VAL A 463 -13.84 6.28 -15.41
C VAL A 463 -14.77 7.48 -15.57
N ASN A 464 -15.27 7.72 -16.78
CA ASN A 464 -16.27 8.75 -17.03
C ASN A 464 -17.67 8.14 -16.90
N PHE A 465 -18.37 8.45 -15.82
CA PHE A 465 -19.71 7.91 -15.53
C PHE A 465 -20.82 8.55 -16.39
N GLU A 466 -20.63 9.77 -16.89
CA GLU A 466 -21.59 10.49 -17.75
C GLU A 466 -21.85 9.75 -19.07
N GLN A 467 -20.80 9.25 -19.74
CA GLN A 467 -20.93 8.51 -21.01
C GLN A 467 -21.62 7.14 -20.87
N LEU A 468 -21.76 6.63 -19.64
CA LEU A 468 -22.39 5.35 -19.33
C LEU A 468 -23.85 5.50 -18.88
N ALA A 469 -24.30 6.73 -18.58
CA ALA A 469 -25.71 7.03 -18.33
C ALA A 469 -26.48 7.18 -19.66
N ASP A 470 -25.86 7.79 -20.66
CA ASP A 470 -26.47 8.07 -21.97
C ASP A 470 -26.67 6.82 -22.87
N ILE A 471 -26.12 5.65 -22.48
CA ILE A 471 -26.26 4.41 -23.26
C ILE A 471 -27.54 3.65 -22.86
N ASP A 472 -28.06 3.83 -21.65
CA ASP A 472 -29.22 3.10 -21.15
C ASP A 472 -30.57 3.79 -21.49
N ASP A 473 -30.58 5.07 -21.90
CA ASP A 473 -31.80 5.88 -22.03
C ASP A 473 -32.20 6.30 -23.48
N ASP A 474 -31.39 6.07 -24.52
CA ASP A 474 -31.65 6.63 -25.88
C ASP A 474 -32.17 5.62 -26.92
N ASP A 475 -33.28 4.95 -26.58
CA ASP A 475 -34.20 4.30 -27.53
C ASP A 475 -35.30 5.28 -28.00
N GLU A 476 -35.02 6.55 -28.36
CA GLU A 476 -36.07 7.48 -28.82
C GLU A 476 -35.63 8.62 -29.80
N TYR A 477 -35.71 8.32 -31.10
CA TYR A 477 -36.43 9.08 -32.14
C TYR A 477 -36.32 10.64 -32.27
N TYR A 478 -35.55 11.07 -33.29
CA TYR A 478 -35.68 12.22 -34.24
C TYR A 478 -35.52 13.71 -33.83
N ASP A 479 -34.48 14.29 -34.45
CA ASP A 479 -34.40 15.51 -35.28
C ASP A 479 -34.83 16.92 -34.79
N ASP A 480 -33.88 17.82 -35.04
CA ASP A 480 -34.01 19.19 -35.52
C ASP A 480 -34.23 20.35 -34.51
N ILE A 481 -33.26 21.26 -34.51
CA ILE A 481 -33.35 22.74 -34.56
C ILE A 481 -32.26 23.34 -33.67
N PHE A 482 -31.07 23.59 -34.23
CA PHE A 482 -30.36 24.88 -34.21
C PHE A 482 -28.96 24.72 -34.84
N PRO A 483 -28.77 25.19 -36.09
CA PRO A 483 -27.48 25.12 -36.78
C PRO A 483 -26.75 26.48 -36.75
N SER A 484 -25.46 26.46 -36.44
CA SER A 484 -24.37 27.32 -36.99
C SER A 484 -23.13 27.12 -36.10
N SER A 485 -21.88 27.05 -36.57
CA SER A 485 -21.27 27.44 -37.83
C SER A 485 -19.98 26.66 -38.07
N ALA A 486 -19.92 26.07 -39.28
CA ALA A 486 -18.79 25.91 -40.20
C ALA A 486 -17.34 26.03 -39.66
N SER A 487 -16.63 24.89 -39.66
CA SER A 487 -15.44 24.76 -40.52
C SER A 487 -15.24 23.31 -40.98
N SER A 488 -15.05 23.18 -42.28
CA SER A 488 -14.99 21.99 -43.10
C SER A 488 -13.60 21.36 -43.14
N ALA A 489 -13.47 20.06 -42.86
CA ALA A 489 -13.01 19.05 -43.81
C ALA A 489 -12.74 17.72 -43.10
N SER A 490 -13.17 16.65 -43.75
CA SER A 490 -13.13 15.23 -43.40
C SER A 490 -11.77 14.67 -42.96
N SER A 491 -11.75 14.02 -41.78
CA SER A 491 -11.18 12.68 -41.57
C SER A 491 -11.46 12.19 -40.14
N ASN A 492 -12.11 11.02 -40.01
CA ASN A 492 -12.43 10.32 -38.75
C ASN A 492 -11.30 10.35 -37.69
N PRO A 493 -11.57 10.59 -36.39
CA PRO A 493 -10.68 10.21 -35.33
C PRO A 493 -11.09 8.82 -34.80
N THR A 494 -10.43 7.81 -35.33
CA THR A 494 -10.37 6.46 -34.75
C THR A 494 -9.95 6.55 -33.28
N LEU A 495 -10.57 5.76 -32.40
CA LEU A 495 -10.09 5.46 -31.04
C LEU A 495 -8.57 5.23 -31.04
N PRO A 496 -7.81 5.66 -30.00
CA PRO A 496 -6.50 5.07 -29.78
C PRO A 496 -6.72 3.64 -29.30
N ASN A 497 -6.65 2.69 -30.23
CA ASN A 497 -6.38 1.29 -29.94
C ASN A 497 -5.18 1.24 -28.98
N PHE A 498 -5.36 0.74 -27.76
CA PHE A 498 -4.21 0.32 -26.97
C PHE A 498 -3.74 -1.03 -27.54
N PRO A 499 -2.50 -1.09 -28.05
CA PRO A 499 -2.03 -2.24 -28.79
C PRO A 499 -1.82 -3.42 -27.85
N THR A 500 -2.28 -4.60 -28.26
CA THR A 500 -1.60 -5.85 -27.88
C THR A 500 -0.11 -5.63 -28.14
N PRO A 501 0.82 -6.00 -27.22
CA PRO A 501 2.23 -5.72 -27.39
C PRO A 501 2.62 -6.17 -28.81
N PRO A 502 3.11 -5.25 -29.67
CA PRO A 502 3.33 -5.59 -31.05
C PRO A 502 4.23 -6.81 -31.07
N SER A 503 3.81 -7.84 -31.79
CA SER A 503 4.72 -8.91 -32.14
C SER A 503 5.40 -8.44 -33.43
N PRO A 504 6.71 -8.11 -33.41
CA PRO A 504 7.68 -8.17 -32.30
C PRO A 504 7.80 -6.86 -31.48
N GLY A 505 8.08 -6.98 -30.17
CA GLY A 505 8.10 -5.84 -29.24
C GLY A 505 9.16 -4.79 -29.59
N HIS A 506 8.94 -3.53 -29.20
CA HIS A 506 9.81 -2.42 -29.56
C HIS A 506 11.24 -2.60 -29.00
N PRO A 507 12.27 -2.20 -29.75
CA PRO A 507 13.64 -2.17 -29.22
C PRO A 507 13.74 -1.17 -28.07
N LEU A 508 14.57 -1.47 -27.08
CA LEU A 508 14.87 -0.57 -25.98
C LEU A 508 15.46 0.73 -26.53
N LEU A 509 14.99 1.91 -26.10
CA LEU A 509 15.58 3.16 -26.58
C LEU A 509 16.98 3.39 -26.01
N GLN A 510 17.85 4.04 -26.79
CA GLN A 510 19.22 4.33 -26.36
C GLN A 510 19.22 5.25 -25.12
N GLY A 511 19.90 4.81 -24.06
CA GLY A 511 19.89 5.47 -22.75
C GLY A 511 18.89 4.88 -21.74
N HIS A 512 17.86 4.16 -22.19
CA HIS A 512 16.86 3.58 -21.27
C HIS A 512 17.41 2.40 -20.45
N HIS A 513 18.53 1.79 -20.86
CA HIS A 513 19.23 0.79 -20.05
C HIS A 513 19.64 1.32 -18.66
N LEU A 514 19.75 2.63 -18.48
CA LEU A 514 20.00 3.24 -17.17
C LEU A 514 18.82 3.06 -16.20
N VAL A 515 17.59 3.04 -16.72
CA VAL A 515 16.35 2.88 -15.97
C VAL A 515 16.01 1.41 -15.75
N TYR A 516 16.15 0.58 -16.79
CA TYR A 516 15.76 -0.84 -16.72
C TYR A 516 16.74 -1.73 -15.94
N PHE A 517 17.98 -1.27 -15.73
CA PHE A 517 19.01 -2.03 -15.02
C PHE A 517 19.57 -1.26 -13.82
N PRO A 518 18.72 -0.91 -12.84
CA PRO A 518 19.14 -0.19 -11.64
C PRO A 518 20.01 -1.06 -10.72
N LEU A 519 20.62 -0.43 -9.72
CA LEU A 519 21.27 -1.14 -8.62
C LEU A 519 20.19 -1.69 -7.68
N GLN A 520 20.38 -2.92 -7.17
CA GLN A 520 19.35 -3.64 -6.39
C GLN A 520 19.59 -3.66 -4.87
N THR A 521 20.39 -2.74 -4.37
CA THR A 521 20.69 -2.70 -2.93
C THR A 521 19.47 -2.22 -2.16
N PRO A 522 18.98 -2.98 -1.17
CA PRO A 522 17.81 -2.58 -0.40
C PRO A 522 18.11 -1.29 0.38
N PRO A 523 17.08 -0.46 0.68
CA PRO A 523 17.28 0.80 1.39
C PRO A 523 18.05 0.68 2.72
N SER A 524 17.89 -0.44 3.44
CA SER A 524 18.61 -0.73 4.69
C SER A 524 20.12 -0.98 4.52
N GLY A 525 20.59 -1.22 3.29
CA GLY A 525 21.99 -1.47 2.97
C GLY A 525 22.70 -0.31 2.28
N LEU A 526 22.03 0.83 2.10
CA LEU A 526 22.64 2.03 1.52
C LEU A 526 23.59 2.72 2.51
N MET A 527 24.57 3.43 1.95
CA MET A 527 25.45 4.31 2.70
C MET A 527 24.67 5.53 3.24
N PRO A 528 25.21 6.28 4.23
CA PRO A 528 24.51 7.43 4.81
C PRO A 528 24.11 8.53 3.81
N ASP A 529 24.82 8.64 2.69
CA ASP A 529 24.51 9.55 1.59
C ASP A 529 23.48 8.98 0.59
N GLY A 530 22.93 7.78 0.85
CA GLY A 530 22.00 7.08 -0.04
C GLY A 530 22.65 6.38 -1.22
N THR A 531 23.99 6.35 -1.31
CA THR A 531 24.69 5.58 -2.34
C THR A 531 24.79 4.10 -1.97
N ASP A 532 24.84 3.26 -2.99
CA ASP A 532 25.13 1.85 -2.82
C ASP A 532 26.62 1.62 -2.48
N PRO A 533 26.96 0.80 -1.47
CA PRO A 533 28.34 0.52 -1.08
C PRO A 533 29.13 -0.30 -2.10
N ASP A 534 28.51 -0.85 -3.16
CA ASP A 534 29.25 -1.61 -4.16
C ASP A 534 30.31 -0.75 -4.85
N HIS A 535 31.48 -1.35 -5.06
CA HIS A 535 32.66 -0.73 -5.69
C HIS A 535 33.31 0.40 -4.85
N CYS A 536 32.77 0.73 -3.68
CA CYS A 536 33.39 1.65 -2.75
C CYS A 536 34.66 0.99 -2.15
N PRO A 537 35.83 1.65 -2.18
CA PRO A 537 37.06 1.11 -1.59
C PRO A 537 37.04 1.14 -0.05
N GLY A 538 35.99 1.70 0.57
CA GLY A 538 35.84 1.83 2.02
C GLY A 538 36.40 3.14 2.57
N ALA A 539 36.28 3.34 3.88
CA ALA A 539 36.78 4.52 4.57
C ALA A 539 38.30 4.69 4.33
N PRO A 540 38.79 5.92 4.08
CA PRO A 540 38.11 7.20 4.23
C PRO A 540 37.31 7.68 2.99
N PHE A 541 37.25 6.92 1.89
CA PHE A 541 36.72 7.39 0.60
C PHE A 541 35.20 7.21 0.47
N THR A 542 34.43 7.96 1.25
CA THR A 542 32.97 7.82 1.33
C THR A 542 32.21 8.57 0.25
N ARG A 543 32.79 9.62 -0.36
CA ARG A 543 32.11 10.45 -1.37
C ARG A 543 32.28 9.87 -2.77
N ARG A 544 31.17 9.52 -3.42
CA ARG A 544 31.15 8.90 -4.75
C ARG A 544 30.78 9.91 -5.84
N LEU A 545 31.63 10.04 -6.87
CA LEU A 545 31.40 10.89 -8.03
C LEU A 545 31.33 10.08 -9.33
N TRP A 546 30.36 10.43 -10.17
CA TRP A 546 30.30 9.96 -11.55
C TRP A 546 31.19 10.84 -12.43
N ALA A 547 32.42 10.42 -12.68
CA ALA A 547 33.41 11.24 -13.38
C ALA A 547 33.29 11.17 -14.91
N GLY A 548 32.63 10.15 -15.44
CA GLY A 548 32.44 9.95 -16.87
C GLY A 548 32.23 8.49 -17.22
N GLY A 549 32.38 8.18 -18.50
CA GLY A 549 32.26 6.83 -19.01
C GLY A 549 32.19 6.79 -20.52
N GLU A 550 31.87 5.61 -21.03
CA GLU A 550 31.50 5.41 -22.42
C GLU A 550 30.42 4.36 -22.54
N VAL A 551 29.62 4.46 -23.60
CA VAL A 551 28.62 3.46 -23.96
C VAL A 551 28.78 3.09 -25.42
N ARG A 552 28.73 1.80 -25.72
CA ARG A 552 28.78 1.22 -27.06
C ARG A 552 27.53 0.38 -27.30
N PHE A 553 26.87 0.63 -28.41
CA PHE A 553 25.76 -0.17 -28.92
C PHE A 553 26.30 -1.04 -30.05
N ARG A 554 26.24 -2.37 -29.88
CA ARG A 554 26.74 -3.31 -30.89
C ARG A 554 25.72 -3.52 -31.99
N GLU A 555 26.18 -3.94 -33.17
CA GLU A 555 25.27 -4.28 -34.26
C GLU A 555 24.29 -5.38 -33.81
N GLY A 556 23.00 -5.19 -34.11
CA GLY A 556 21.94 -6.11 -33.68
C GLY A 556 21.42 -5.92 -32.25
N TRP A 557 21.91 -4.90 -31.50
CA TRP A 557 21.48 -4.64 -30.11
C TRP A 557 19.95 -4.47 -29.96
N GLU A 558 19.30 -3.86 -30.96
CA GLU A 558 17.85 -3.63 -31.05
C GLU A 558 17.06 -4.94 -31.11
N ASN A 559 17.65 -5.99 -31.67
CA ASN A 559 17.03 -7.31 -31.76
C ASN A 559 17.17 -8.10 -30.46
N GLU A 560 18.26 -7.89 -29.72
CA GLU A 560 18.53 -8.57 -28.46
C GLU A 560 17.75 -7.95 -27.29
N LEU A 561 17.71 -6.62 -27.20
CA LEU A 561 17.08 -5.88 -26.11
C LEU A 561 15.73 -5.29 -26.55
N ARG A 562 14.71 -6.14 -26.55
CA ARG A 562 13.32 -5.75 -26.87
C ARG A 562 12.45 -5.76 -25.63
N LEU A 563 11.43 -4.90 -25.65
CA LEU A 563 10.40 -4.78 -24.62
C LEU A 563 9.29 -5.83 -24.86
N ASP A 564 9.66 -7.11 -24.89
CA ASP A 564 8.77 -8.24 -25.24
C ASP A 564 8.64 -9.30 -24.13
N GLY A 565 9.04 -8.96 -22.90
CA GLY A 565 8.97 -9.85 -21.74
C GLY A 565 10.14 -10.85 -21.66
N ARG A 566 11.15 -10.77 -22.55
CA ARG A 566 12.31 -11.68 -22.48
C ARG A 566 13.23 -11.37 -21.30
N GLN A 567 13.95 -12.41 -20.86
CA GLN A 567 14.98 -12.27 -19.82
C GLN A 567 16.28 -11.71 -20.40
N VAL A 568 16.86 -10.73 -19.70
CA VAL A 568 18.12 -10.07 -20.04
C VAL A 568 19.03 -10.07 -18.81
N LYS A 569 20.33 -10.22 -19.01
CA LYS A 569 21.33 -10.18 -17.94
C LYS A 569 22.17 -8.92 -18.04
N CYS A 570 22.45 -8.32 -16.89
CA CYS A 570 23.47 -7.29 -16.72
C CYS A 570 24.64 -7.91 -15.95
N ILE A 571 25.83 -7.89 -16.56
CA ILE A 571 27.07 -8.38 -15.96
C ILE A 571 27.95 -7.18 -15.65
N GLU A 572 28.29 -7.02 -14.38
CA GLU A 572 29.13 -5.96 -13.87
C GLU A 572 30.52 -6.53 -13.55
N SER A 573 31.58 -5.91 -14.05
CA SER A 573 32.96 -6.30 -13.79
C SER A 573 33.85 -5.07 -13.61
N VAL A 574 34.59 -5.01 -12.50
CA VAL A 574 35.63 -3.99 -12.29
C VAL A 574 36.81 -4.30 -13.21
N ASP A 575 37.17 -3.34 -14.04
CA ASP A 575 38.30 -3.45 -14.99
C ASP A 575 39.60 -3.03 -14.31
N ASP A 576 39.57 -1.87 -13.66
CA ASP A 576 40.76 -1.22 -13.16
C ASP A 576 40.43 -0.33 -11.95
N VAL A 577 41.39 -0.23 -11.03
CA VAL A 577 41.30 0.60 -9.83
C VAL A 577 42.63 1.35 -9.67
N ARG A 578 42.59 2.68 -9.76
CA ARG A 578 43.79 3.54 -9.66
C ARG A 578 43.65 4.55 -8.54
N ALA A 579 44.62 4.62 -7.63
CA ALA A 579 44.68 5.67 -6.62
C ALA A 579 45.62 6.80 -7.09
N GLU A 580 45.11 8.02 -7.29
CA GLU A 580 45.90 9.17 -7.72
C GLU A 580 45.49 10.43 -6.94
N LYS A 581 46.47 11.20 -6.43
CA LYS A 581 46.26 12.52 -5.80
C LYS A 581 45.17 12.51 -4.71
N GLY A 582 45.16 11.48 -3.85
CA GLY A 582 44.21 11.35 -2.74
C GLY A 582 42.78 10.97 -3.16
N ARG A 583 42.60 10.40 -4.36
CA ARG A 583 41.32 9.91 -4.89
C ARG A 583 41.48 8.50 -5.43
N VAL A 584 40.43 7.70 -5.34
CA VAL A 584 40.40 6.35 -5.93
C VAL A 584 39.49 6.36 -7.15
N TRP A 585 40.04 6.03 -8.30
CA TRP A 585 39.33 5.85 -9.56
C TRP A 585 39.00 4.39 -9.74
N VAL A 586 37.75 4.09 -10.10
CA VAL A 586 37.28 2.73 -10.37
C VAL A 586 36.63 2.73 -11.75
N GLU A 587 37.19 1.94 -12.67
CA GLU A 587 36.60 1.67 -13.98
C GLU A 587 35.74 0.40 -13.91
N LEU A 588 34.44 0.55 -14.20
CA LEU A 588 33.44 -0.50 -14.09
C LEU A 588 32.81 -0.75 -15.46
N TRP A 589 32.89 -1.99 -15.96
CA TRP A 589 32.13 -2.42 -17.13
C TRP A 589 30.78 -2.99 -16.71
N ARG A 590 29.72 -2.57 -17.41
CA ARG A 590 28.39 -3.19 -17.40
C ARG A 590 28.10 -3.68 -18.81
N ARG A 591 27.80 -4.97 -18.94
CA ARG A 591 27.46 -5.61 -20.22
C ARG A 591 26.03 -6.14 -20.16
N TYR A 592 25.24 -5.79 -21.16
CA TYR A 592 23.81 -6.12 -21.25
C TYR A 592 23.59 -7.10 -22.40
N ALA A 593 22.96 -8.24 -22.13
CA ALA A 593 22.75 -9.30 -23.12
C ALA A 593 21.49 -10.12 -22.83
N ALA A 594 20.83 -10.66 -23.87
CA ALA A 594 19.74 -11.62 -23.68
C ALA A 594 20.23 -12.84 -22.87
N ALA A 595 19.39 -13.38 -21.99
CA ALA A 595 19.79 -14.41 -21.03
C ALA A 595 20.32 -15.71 -21.68
N SER A 596 19.89 -16.00 -22.92
CA SER A 596 20.32 -17.13 -23.76
C SER A 596 21.67 -16.94 -24.45
N ALA A 597 22.15 -15.70 -24.60
CA ALA A 597 23.37 -15.35 -25.33
C ALA A 597 24.64 -15.32 -24.44
N VAL A 598 24.50 -15.54 -23.13
CA VAL A 598 25.61 -15.39 -22.18
C VAL A 598 26.47 -16.66 -22.12
N SER A 599 27.40 -16.76 -23.07
CA SER A 599 28.66 -17.50 -22.93
C SER A 599 29.81 -16.51 -23.15
N ASP A 600 30.77 -16.50 -22.23
CA ASP A 600 31.95 -15.63 -22.09
C ASP A 600 32.29 -14.62 -23.21
N LYS A 601 32.32 -13.34 -22.83
CA LYS A 601 32.99 -12.19 -23.48
C LYS A 601 32.63 -11.83 -24.93
N LYS A 602 31.80 -12.57 -25.66
CA LYS A 602 31.56 -12.30 -27.10
C LYS A 602 30.15 -11.91 -27.57
N GLY A 603 29.15 -11.75 -26.69
CA GLY A 603 27.78 -11.42 -27.13
C GLY A 603 27.00 -10.51 -26.20
N SER A 604 27.43 -9.25 -26.02
CA SER A 604 26.61 -8.24 -25.32
C SER A 604 26.11 -7.17 -26.30
N ALA A 605 24.80 -6.94 -26.28
CA ALA A 605 24.10 -5.91 -27.05
C ALA A 605 24.57 -4.49 -26.71
N ILE A 606 24.74 -4.18 -25.42
CA ILE A 606 25.23 -2.89 -24.94
C ILE A 606 26.42 -3.11 -24.01
N GLU A 607 27.48 -2.33 -24.20
CA GLU A 607 28.64 -2.27 -23.32
C GLU A 607 28.79 -0.85 -22.76
N GLU A 608 28.71 -0.70 -21.45
CA GLU A 608 28.87 0.57 -20.75
C GLU A 608 30.09 0.50 -19.84
N ARG A 609 31.04 1.42 -19.99
CA ARG A 609 32.12 1.63 -19.03
C ARG A 609 31.82 2.88 -18.20
N ARG A 610 31.80 2.74 -16.88
CA ARG A 610 31.62 3.83 -15.92
C ARG A 610 32.94 4.15 -15.25
N THR A 611 33.28 5.42 -15.18
CA THR A 611 34.43 5.92 -14.42
C THR A 611 33.91 6.56 -13.14
N LEU A 612 34.07 5.84 -12.02
CA LEU A 612 33.72 6.33 -10.69
C LEU A 612 34.96 6.90 -10.02
N ALA A 613 34.79 7.99 -9.28
CA ALA A 613 35.83 8.56 -8.43
C ALA A 613 35.34 8.62 -6.99
N PHE A 614 36.13 8.07 -6.06
CA PHE A 614 35.87 8.11 -4.64
C PHE A 614 36.84 9.07 -3.96
N LEU A 615 36.27 10.00 -3.19
CA LEU A 615 37.00 11.05 -2.47
C LEU A 615 36.79 10.90 -0.96
N PRO A 616 37.76 11.32 -0.15
CA PRO A 616 37.57 11.41 1.28
C PRO A 616 36.53 12.48 1.65
N GLU A 617 35.97 12.37 2.86
CA GLU A 617 35.21 13.46 3.47
C GLU A 617 36.09 14.71 3.57
N VAL A 618 35.49 15.89 3.37
CA VAL A 618 36.21 17.16 3.40
C VAL A 618 35.43 18.14 4.25
N ASP A 619 36.10 18.78 5.20
CA ASP A 619 35.56 19.89 6.02
C ASP A 619 35.64 21.27 5.31
N ALA A 620 36.07 21.30 4.04
CA ALA A 620 36.39 22.52 3.31
C ALA A 620 35.53 22.66 2.03
N PRO A 621 35.14 23.89 1.67
CA PRO A 621 34.35 24.15 0.47
C PRO A 621 35.09 23.71 -0.80
N ALA A 622 34.34 23.25 -1.80
CA ALA A 622 34.90 22.82 -3.08
C ALA A 622 35.72 23.97 -3.71
N PRO A 623 36.97 23.74 -4.16
CA PRO A 623 37.76 24.78 -4.80
C PRO A 623 37.07 25.25 -6.09
N THR A 624 36.98 26.57 -6.28
CA THR A 624 36.48 27.20 -7.51
C THR A 624 37.35 26.81 -8.69
N ARG A 625 36.89 25.83 -9.48
CA ARG A 625 37.55 25.45 -10.73
C ARG A 625 37.29 26.52 -11.78
N ARG A 626 38.34 26.91 -12.51
CA ARG A 626 38.20 27.77 -13.68
C ARG A 626 37.34 27.05 -14.72
N SER A 627 36.28 27.72 -15.14
CA SER A 627 35.38 27.21 -16.15
C SER A 627 36.08 27.08 -17.51
N LEU A 628 36.03 25.90 -18.11
CA LEU A 628 36.64 25.64 -19.41
C LEU A 628 35.70 26.14 -20.50
N ARG A 629 36.14 27.11 -21.31
CA ARG A 629 35.30 27.61 -22.41
C ARG A 629 35.16 26.57 -23.53
N PRO A 630 33.98 26.48 -24.16
CA PRO A 630 33.81 25.68 -25.37
C PRO A 630 34.83 26.05 -26.45
N PRO A 631 35.49 25.06 -27.09
CA PRO A 631 36.50 25.34 -28.10
C PRO A 631 35.91 25.83 -29.43
N HIS A 632 34.63 25.55 -29.70
CA HIS A 632 33.99 25.77 -30.99
C HIS A 632 32.53 26.19 -30.84
N LYS A 633 31.95 26.80 -31.89
CA LYS A 633 30.51 27.05 -31.97
C LYS A 633 29.77 25.73 -32.28
N PRO A 634 28.62 25.46 -31.64
CA PRO A 634 27.84 24.26 -31.91
C PRO A 634 27.15 24.33 -33.28
N THR A 635 27.03 23.18 -33.94
CA THR A 635 26.18 23.00 -35.13
C THR A 635 24.71 22.99 -34.73
N ALA A 636 24.39 22.32 -33.61
CA ALA A 636 23.06 22.29 -33.02
C ALA A 636 23.15 22.37 -31.50
N SER A 637 22.15 22.97 -30.86
CA SER A 637 22.08 23.06 -29.41
C SER A 637 20.66 22.99 -28.87
N LEU A 638 20.50 22.45 -27.67
CA LEU A 638 19.25 22.38 -26.93
C LEU A 638 19.45 22.94 -25.53
N THR A 639 18.68 23.97 -25.17
CA THR A 639 18.68 24.56 -23.83
C THR A 639 17.57 23.96 -22.99
N LEU A 640 17.86 23.60 -21.74
CA LEU A 640 16.86 23.16 -20.78
C LEU A 640 17.25 23.50 -19.33
N THR A 641 16.25 23.64 -18.46
CA THR A 641 16.43 23.91 -17.03
C THR A 641 15.94 22.69 -16.24
N PRO A 642 16.85 21.87 -15.68
CA PRO A 642 16.46 20.71 -14.88
C PRO A 642 15.74 21.16 -13.61
N THR A 643 14.49 20.74 -13.45
CA THR A 643 13.70 21.05 -12.25
C THR A 643 13.90 19.98 -11.18
N GLN A 644 13.55 20.31 -9.93
CA GLN A 644 13.63 19.33 -8.85
C GLN A 644 12.74 18.10 -9.12
N ASN A 645 11.59 18.28 -9.79
CA ASN A 645 10.71 17.17 -10.19
C ASN A 645 11.40 16.23 -11.18
N LEU A 646 12.15 16.76 -12.16
CA LEU A 646 12.92 15.93 -13.10
C LEU A 646 13.97 15.10 -12.37
N LEU A 647 14.71 15.72 -11.43
CA LEU A 647 15.72 15.03 -10.64
C LEU A 647 15.10 13.94 -9.77
N THR A 648 14.00 14.24 -9.07
CA THR A 648 13.28 13.26 -8.22
C THR A 648 12.75 12.09 -9.04
N ASN A 649 12.12 12.34 -10.19
CA ASN A 649 11.60 11.29 -11.06
C ASN A 649 12.71 10.42 -11.63
N PHE A 650 13.83 11.03 -12.05
CA PHE A 650 14.98 10.27 -12.55
C PHE A 650 15.65 9.45 -11.45
N SER A 651 15.78 9.98 -10.23
CA SER A 651 16.23 9.23 -9.05
C SER A 651 15.35 8.02 -8.78
N ALA A 652 14.02 8.18 -8.83
CA ALA A 652 13.08 7.08 -8.63
C ALA A 652 13.18 6.02 -9.74
N LEU A 653 13.21 6.43 -11.01
CA LEU A 653 13.33 5.52 -12.15
C LEU A 653 14.64 4.72 -12.16
N THR A 654 15.73 5.32 -11.69
CA THR A 654 17.06 4.69 -11.69
C THR A 654 17.42 4.05 -10.34
N TYR A 655 16.52 4.08 -9.35
CA TYR A 655 16.78 3.66 -7.96
C TYR A 655 18.06 4.30 -7.40
N ASN A 656 18.24 5.59 -7.67
CA ASN A 656 19.39 6.36 -7.23
C ASN A 656 18.98 7.31 -6.10
N ALA A 657 19.14 6.85 -4.86
CA ALA A 657 18.79 7.60 -3.65
C ALA A 657 19.89 8.55 -3.16
N HIS A 658 20.91 8.83 -3.97
CA HIS A 658 22.05 9.66 -3.56
C HIS A 658 21.59 11.08 -3.22
N ALA A 659 21.82 11.48 -1.96
CA ALA A 659 21.25 12.66 -1.32
C ALA A 659 21.63 13.98 -2.01
N ILE A 660 22.78 14.06 -2.70
CA ILE A 660 23.18 15.25 -3.47
C ILE A 660 22.19 15.64 -4.57
N HIS A 661 21.29 14.73 -4.99
CA HIS A 661 20.26 14.97 -6.00
C HIS A 661 18.89 15.36 -5.42
N LEU A 662 18.68 15.09 -4.12
CA LEU A 662 17.36 15.12 -3.48
C LEU A 662 17.29 16.11 -2.32
N ASP A 663 18.36 16.21 -1.53
CA ASP A 663 18.43 17.04 -0.32
C ASP A 663 19.41 18.22 -0.53
N PRO A 664 18.90 19.46 -0.62
CA PRO A 664 19.73 20.66 -0.68
C PRO A 664 20.68 20.82 0.51
N ALA A 665 20.29 20.38 1.72
CA ALA A 665 21.13 20.47 2.91
C ALA A 665 22.33 19.53 2.82
N TRP A 666 22.12 18.30 2.32
CA TRP A 666 23.20 17.36 2.05
C TRP A 666 24.15 17.86 0.95
N ALA A 667 23.60 18.37 -0.15
CA ALA A 667 24.40 18.95 -1.23
C ALA A 667 25.28 20.10 -0.71
N SER A 668 24.71 20.99 0.12
CA SER A 668 25.44 22.09 0.76
C SER A 668 26.58 21.59 1.68
N LYS A 669 26.34 20.54 2.46
CA LYS A 669 27.37 19.89 3.30
C LYS A 669 28.57 19.41 2.47
N GLU A 670 28.35 18.96 1.24
CA GLU A 670 29.40 18.52 0.31
C GLU A 670 30.06 19.65 -0.50
N GLY A 671 29.67 20.90 -0.23
CA GLY A 671 30.21 22.11 -0.86
C GLY A 671 29.51 22.52 -2.16
N HIS A 672 28.27 22.07 -2.37
CA HIS A 672 27.48 22.39 -3.56
C HIS A 672 26.44 23.48 -3.28
N THR A 673 26.20 24.36 -4.25
CA THR A 673 25.29 25.51 -4.08
C THR A 673 23.81 25.17 -4.25
N ALA A 674 23.51 24.01 -4.82
CA ALA A 674 22.16 23.47 -5.04
C ALA A 674 22.27 21.95 -5.24
N THR A 675 21.13 21.26 -5.35
CA THR A 675 21.09 19.84 -5.75
C THR A 675 21.70 19.64 -7.15
N LEU A 676 22.37 18.52 -7.36
CA LEU A 676 23.13 18.23 -8.58
C LEU A 676 22.29 17.46 -9.59
N VAL A 677 22.51 17.74 -10.87
CA VAL A 677 22.03 16.91 -11.97
C VAL A 677 22.84 15.61 -12.02
N HIS A 678 22.18 14.47 -12.20
CA HIS A 678 22.85 13.16 -12.27
C HIS A 678 23.76 13.06 -13.50
N GLY A 679 24.95 12.45 -13.34
CA GLY A 679 25.79 12.07 -14.48
C GLY A 679 25.08 11.13 -15.48
N PRO A 680 24.33 10.11 -15.03
CA PRO A 680 23.51 9.29 -15.92
C PRO A 680 22.40 10.08 -16.63
N LEU A 681 21.84 11.13 -16.02
CA LEU A 681 20.81 11.95 -16.65
C LEU A 681 21.41 12.78 -17.79
N SER A 682 22.61 13.34 -17.61
CA SER A 682 23.30 14.06 -18.70
C SER A 682 23.65 13.12 -19.87
N LEU A 683 24.06 11.88 -19.58
CA LEU A 683 24.23 10.83 -20.59
C LEU A 683 22.93 10.55 -21.36
N ALA A 684 21.82 10.31 -20.66
CA ALA A 684 20.54 10.03 -21.27
C ALA A 684 20.04 11.17 -22.18
N LEU A 685 20.17 12.42 -21.70
CA LEU A 685 19.78 13.61 -22.46
C LEU A 685 20.63 13.80 -23.74
N VAL A 686 21.94 13.54 -23.67
CA VAL A 686 22.81 13.60 -24.84
C VAL A 686 22.45 12.52 -25.86
N LEU A 687 22.23 11.27 -25.42
CA LEU A 687 21.83 10.20 -26.32
C LEU A 687 20.50 10.51 -27.00
N ALA A 688 19.52 11.03 -26.25
CA ALA A 688 18.24 11.46 -26.80
C ALA A 688 18.42 12.61 -27.82
N PHE A 689 19.29 13.58 -27.52
CA PHE A 689 19.56 14.71 -28.40
C PHE A 689 20.25 14.27 -29.70
N LEU A 690 21.25 13.38 -29.63
CA LEU A 690 21.92 12.83 -30.81
C LEU A 690 20.97 12.00 -31.69
N ASN A 691 20.14 11.15 -31.09
CA ASN A 691 19.13 10.38 -31.83
C ASN A 691 18.09 11.28 -32.50
N ARG A 692 17.73 12.43 -31.88
CA ARG A 692 16.82 13.41 -32.49
C ARG A 692 17.45 14.13 -33.69
N LEU A 693 18.76 14.34 -33.68
CA LEU A 693 19.48 14.99 -34.79
C LEU A 693 19.81 14.03 -35.93
N GLY A 694 19.95 12.74 -35.62
CA GLY A 694 20.20 11.69 -36.60
C GLY A 694 19.00 11.49 -37.52
N ASN A 695 19.02 12.08 -38.72
CA ASN A 695 18.08 11.82 -39.81
C ASN A 695 18.19 10.35 -40.31
N GLY A 696 17.80 9.37 -39.50
CA GLY A 696 17.99 7.93 -39.78
C GLY A 696 19.32 7.35 -39.27
N GLN A 697 19.96 8.00 -38.29
CA GLN A 697 21.22 7.53 -37.70
C GLN A 697 21.04 7.13 -36.23
N SER A 698 21.73 6.09 -35.80
CA SER A 698 21.75 5.59 -34.43
C SER A 698 23.13 5.77 -33.81
N VAL A 699 23.19 6.05 -32.51
CA VAL A 699 24.47 6.23 -31.81
C VAL A 699 25.15 4.87 -31.66
N ARG A 700 26.34 4.70 -32.24
CA ARG A 700 27.15 3.48 -32.08
C ARG A 700 28.02 3.53 -30.83
N TRP A 701 28.56 4.71 -30.54
CA TRP A 701 29.45 4.92 -29.42
C TRP A 701 29.35 6.35 -28.91
N TYR A 702 29.41 6.53 -27.60
CA TYR A 702 29.53 7.83 -26.97
C TYR A 702 30.44 7.74 -25.75
N GLY A 703 31.55 8.48 -25.77
CA GLY A 703 32.48 8.63 -24.65
C GLY A 703 32.42 10.03 -24.07
N TYR A 704 32.39 10.16 -22.75
CA TYR A 704 32.19 11.44 -22.07
C TYR A 704 32.89 11.53 -20.72
N ARG A 705 33.11 12.77 -20.30
CA ARG A 705 33.72 13.13 -19.02
C ARG A 705 32.98 14.32 -18.40
N ASN A 706 32.66 14.18 -17.13
CA ASN A 706 32.08 15.24 -16.31
C ASN A 706 33.22 16.08 -15.71
N LEU A 707 33.26 17.36 -16.08
CA LEU A 707 34.32 18.30 -15.74
C LEU A 707 33.93 19.21 -14.57
N ALA A 708 32.66 19.62 -14.54
CA ALA A 708 32.06 20.49 -13.53
C ALA A 708 30.63 20.02 -13.20
N PRO A 709 30.11 20.33 -11.99
CA PRO A 709 28.75 20.00 -11.60
C PRO A 709 27.73 20.85 -12.37
N LEU A 710 26.58 20.24 -12.65
CA LEU A 710 25.37 20.90 -13.15
C LEU A 710 24.35 20.96 -12.00
N TYR A 711 23.59 22.04 -11.92
CA TYR A 711 22.71 22.33 -10.77
C TYR A 711 21.24 22.36 -11.15
N CYS A 712 20.38 21.96 -10.21
CA CYS A 712 18.93 22.09 -10.29
C CYS A 712 18.52 23.57 -10.41
N ASP A 713 17.45 23.81 -11.16
CA ASP A 713 16.84 25.12 -11.44
C ASP A 713 17.81 26.13 -12.08
N ARG A 714 18.88 25.63 -12.69
CA ARG A 714 19.84 26.42 -13.47
C ARG A 714 19.84 25.98 -14.91
N GLU A 715 19.90 26.95 -15.81
CA GLU A 715 19.91 26.66 -17.24
C GLU A 715 21.18 25.89 -17.63
N MET A 716 21.00 24.86 -18.45
CA MET A 716 22.10 24.17 -19.11
C MET A 716 21.81 24.02 -20.60
N LYS A 717 22.87 23.97 -21.40
CA LYS A 717 22.77 23.90 -22.86
C LYS A 717 23.58 22.74 -23.41
N LEU A 718 22.89 21.78 -24.02
CA LEU A 718 23.50 20.67 -24.74
C LEU A 718 23.92 21.15 -26.11
N CYS A 719 25.16 20.91 -26.48
CA CYS A 719 25.77 21.39 -27.70
C CYS A 719 26.43 20.23 -28.43
N VAL A 720 26.21 20.15 -29.74
CA VAL A 720 26.91 19.20 -30.60
C VAL A 720 27.50 19.89 -31.82
N ARG A 721 28.61 19.35 -32.31
CA ARG A 721 29.22 19.77 -33.57
C ARG A 721 29.66 18.55 -34.34
N GLU A 722 29.22 18.46 -35.58
CA GLU A 722 29.68 17.44 -36.53
C GLU A 722 31.14 17.72 -36.94
N LYS A 723 31.98 16.69 -36.93
CA LYS A 723 33.33 16.74 -37.49
C LYS A 723 33.27 16.35 -38.96
N GLU A 724 33.93 17.13 -39.81
CA GLU A 724 34.13 16.76 -41.22
C GLU A 724 34.87 15.39 -41.29
N ALA A 725 34.37 14.49 -42.15
CA ALA A 725 34.93 13.15 -42.31
C ALA A 725 36.39 13.23 -42.78
N ALA A 726 37.27 12.44 -42.16
CA ALA A 726 38.62 12.24 -42.69
C ALA A 726 38.50 11.48 -44.03
N GLN A 727 39.33 11.82 -45.02
CA GLN A 727 39.31 11.31 -46.41
C GLN A 727 39.45 9.78 -46.58
N ASP A 728 39.49 9.00 -45.50
CA ASP A 728 39.64 7.54 -45.48
C ASP A 728 38.52 6.80 -44.70
N GLU A 729 37.49 7.50 -44.20
CA GLU A 729 36.39 6.88 -43.46
C GLU A 729 35.19 6.59 -44.38
N SER A 730 34.68 5.35 -44.31
CA SER A 730 33.50 4.92 -45.06
C SER A 730 32.34 5.88 -44.84
N GLU A 731 31.62 6.27 -45.91
CA GLU A 731 30.50 7.24 -45.95
C GLU A 731 29.34 6.99 -44.95
N LYS A 732 29.40 5.92 -44.14
CA LYS A 732 28.35 5.45 -43.23
C LYS A 732 28.51 5.82 -41.75
N GLU A 733 29.65 6.39 -41.34
CA GLU A 733 29.89 6.79 -39.93
C GLU A 733 30.10 8.30 -39.80
N ARG A 734 29.41 8.94 -38.85
CA ARG A 734 29.59 10.38 -38.54
C ARG A 734 30.12 10.57 -37.13
N ARG A 735 31.00 11.55 -36.96
CA ARG A 735 31.61 11.88 -35.66
C ARG A 735 31.13 13.22 -35.13
N TRP A 736 30.84 13.25 -33.84
CA TRP A 736 30.33 14.43 -33.15
C TRP A 736 31.23 14.79 -31.99
N ASP A 737 31.59 16.08 -31.88
CA ASP A 737 31.99 16.67 -30.61
C ASP A 737 30.74 17.03 -29.83
N VAL A 738 30.68 16.63 -28.56
CA VAL A 738 29.54 16.88 -27.68
C VAL A 738 30.02 17.60 -26.43
N TRP A 739 29.28 18.62 -26.01
CA TRP A 739 29.52 19.24 -24.71
C TRP A 739 28.23 19.79 -24.10
N ILE A 740 28.24 20.00 -22.79
CA ILE A 740 27.15 20.67 -22.07
C ILE A 740 27.72 21.92 -21.41
N GLU A 741 27.09 23.06 -21.68
CA GLU A 741 27.39 24.35 -21.07
C GLU A 741 26.51 24.53 -19.82
N GLY A 742 27.10 25.01 -18.73
CA GLY A 742 26.36 25.45 -17.53
C GLY A 742 25.94 26.92 -17.61
N GLU A 743 25.33 27.42 -16.53
CA GLU A 743 24.87 28.81 -16.39
C GLU A 743 25.96 29.86 -16.65
N ASP A 744 27.22 29.55 -16.35
CA ASP A 744 28.38 30.43 -16.55
C ASP A 744 28.93 30.39 -17.99
N GLY A 745 28.27 29.65 -18.89
CA GLY A 745 28.69 29.42 -20.28
C GLY A 745 29.92 28.53 -20.42
N GLY A 746 30.39 27.91 -19.33
CA GLY A 746 31.51 26.99 -19.38
C GLY A 746 31.10 25.53 -19.47
N MET A 747 32.06 24.71 -19.88
CA MET A 747 31.86 23.32 -20.20
C MET A 747 31.80 22.45 -18.95
N ALA A 748 30.61 21.94 -18.63
CA ALA A 748 30.38 21.01 -17.54
C ALA A 748 30.59 19.55 -17.95
N VAL A 749 30.23 19.18 -19.18
CA VAL A 749 30.44 17.84 -19.74
C VAL A 749 31.15 17.97 -21.09
N LYS A 750 32.10 17.08 -21.35
CA LYS A 750 32.80 16.96 -22.63
C LYS A 750 32.73 15.53 -23.12
N GLY A 751 32.42 15.32 -24.39
CA GLY A 751 32.38 14.00 -24.98
C GLY A 751 32.56 14.00 -26.49
N THR A 752 32.61 12.80 -27.03
CA THR A 752 32.68 12.50 -28.46
C THR A 752 31.73 11.35 -28.75
N ALA A 753 30.94 11.46 -29.81
CA ALA A 753 30.02 10.42 -30.23
C ALA A 753 30.28 10.00 -31.67
N THR A 754 29.89 8.79 -32.00
CA THR A 754 29.85 8.26 -33.36
C THR A 754 28.45 7.74 -33.64
N THR A 755 27.84 8.23 -34.72
CA THR A 755 26.56 7.75 -35.23
C THR A 755 26.78 6.99 -36.53
N VAL A 756 25.91 6.01 -36.79
CA VAL A 756 25.92 5.21 -38.01
C VAL A 756 24.53 5.19 -38.62
N ASP A 757 24.45 5.05 -39.94
CA ASP A 757 23.17 4.91 -40.63
C ASP A 757 22.49 3.58 -40.23
N VAL A 758 21.17 3.63 -39.99
CA VAL A 758 20.34 2.50 -39.53
C VAL A 758 19.67 1.80 -40.71
#